data_AF-A0A916ZLY7-F1
#
_entry.id   AF-A0A916ZLY7-F1
#
_cell.length_a   1.000
_cell.length_b   1.000
_cell.length_c   1.000
_cell.angle_alpha   90.00
_cell.angle_beta   90.00
_cell.angle_gamma   90.00
#
_symmetry.space_group_name_H-M   'P 1'
#
loop_
_entity.id
_entity.type
_entity.pdbx_description
1 polymer ?
#
loop_
_entity_poly.entity_id
_entity_poly.type
_entity_poly.pdbx_seq_one_letter_code
_entity_poly.pdbx_strand_id
1 'polypeptide(L)'
;MSNKNTPDQAKVPVGQKAAFGAGHFILNVLPGTLGVFIQFFLLTAWGVDPLWAGLLGGLPRIFDAFTDPIMGFITDNTKSRWGRRRPYIFFGSIISGILFFLMWQLDDNASQSYIIWHVMTLQLLFLIGNTMFATPLVGLGYEMTSDYHERTRLMAFSNTMGQIAWIIVPWLYVIIPDSNTFSTKPEGVRTMALIVGSMTILFGVLPSLFCKGMDAGDMEDRERISFKTLAKNLKKLWEGIVQVSKNKPFMKLCGATFLVFNGFQLVAAFGVFIIVFYMYNGSYEMAGTWPAWFNTINAIITAFVVIPIISKIATKIGKRNAFLLSTFLSILGYVLKWWGFDVELNAQFNETALGQSLTQGLGTVFNFLNPFFESIGASWFAINVDDGVPWLIFLPIPLFAFGMGGLFTLMMSMTADVCDLDELENGLPRKEGTFGAIYWLMVKLGQSIALVLSGVILSMVGFVPDAEIQTIETMYNLRIADIIVPAGTAAIAFIVMWGYNLDEDRVAEIGKVLKRRKVKPKVISSSGYLNHKNFSFEELNLQPELKYDLDYASKSPKEIKMLFASTLKNGLHGICFSPYEEGQDLSDELTEEQISRRMRIIKPYTQWVRSFSCTKGNEYIPKIAKENNLQTVVGAWISNDVEKNEAEIKELVSLAKTGMVDVAVVGNEVLLRGELSVEEVITYLERVKSLIPEGIPVAYVDSYYIFDQYPSLIEASDLILINCYPFWEGAHIDVSSAYLRYMYKLIKKQAQGKPVIISETGWPSDGESTENADPSNINAMKYFINVNHWANKENIQLFYFSSFDESWKIHHEGDVGQRWGIWNENEQLKF
;
A
#
# COMPACT_ATOMS: atom_id res chain seq x y z
N MET A 1 -9.60 -5.87 17.08
CA MET A 1 -9.46 -6.79 15.91
C MET A 1 -10.82 -7.44 15.68
N SER A 2 -11.57 -7.06 14.65
CA SER A 2 -12.80 -7.77 14.31
C SER A 2 -12.45 -9.03 13.52
N ASN A 3 -12.92 -10.19 13.98
CA ASN A 3 -12.85 -11.46 13.26
C ASN A 3 -13.71 -11.39 11.98
N LYS A 4 -13.21 -10.76 10.91
CA LYS A 4 -13.72 -11.02 9.56
C LYS A 4 -12.99 -12.26 9.05
N ASN A 5 -13.73 -13.35 8.87
CA ASN A 5 -13.20 -14.57 8.29
C ASN A 5 -12.81 -14.31 6.82
N THR A 6 -11.53 -14.51 6.48
CA THR A 6 -11.06 -14.49 5.09
C THR A 6 -11.86 -15.51 4.26
N PRO A 7 -12.41 -15.14 3.09
CA PRO A 7 -13.08 -16.08 2.19
C PRO A 7 -12.16 -17.25 1.82
N ASP A 8 -12.67 -18.47 1.74
CA ASP A 8 -11.84 -19.66 1.50
C ASP A 8 -11.08 -19.62 0.17
N GLN A 9 -11.63 -18.93 -0.84
CA GLN A 9 -10.98 -18.71 -2.14
C GLN A 9 -9.78 -17.74 -2.08
N ALA A 10 -9.72 -16.86 -1.07
CA ALA A 10 -8.64 -15.89 -0.89
C ALA A 10 -7.52 -16.39 0.05
N LYS A 11 -7.73 -17.53 0.72
CA LYS A 11 -6.75 -18.15 1.61
C LYS A 11 -5.65 -18.83 0.81
N VAL A 12 -4.40 -18.55 1.17
CA VAL A 12 -3.24 -19.22 0.56
C VAL A 12 -3.07 -20.60 1.22
N PRO A 13 -3.02 -21.69 0.45
CA PRO A 13 -2.81 -23.04 1.00
C PRO A 13 -1.50 -23.14 1.79
N VAL A 14 -1.49 -23.95 2.85
CA VAL A 14 -0.32 -24.12 3.73
C VAL A 14 0.93 -24.56 2.95
N GLY A 15 0.79 -25.44 1.97
CA GLY A 15 1.91 -25.86 1.10
C GLY A 15 2.53 -24.71 0.31
N GLN A 16 1.72 -23.77 -0.19
CA GLN A 16 2.22 -22.58 -0.87
C GLN A 16 2.86 -21.58 0.11
N LYS A 17 2.29 -21.43 1.31
CA LYS A 17 2.92 -20.63 2.39
C LYS A 17 4.30 -21.18 2.76
N ALA A 18 4.42 -22.49 2.91
CA ALA A 18 5.67 -23.16 3.20
C ALA A 18 6.70 -22.97 2.07
N ALA A 19 6.29 -23.15 0.81
CA ALA A 19 7.16 -22.90 -0.34
C ALA A 19 7.63 -21.44 -0.42
N PHE A 20 6.73 -20.48 -0.21
CA PHE A 20 7.07 -19.06 -0.16
C PHE A 20 8.03 -18.74 1.01
N GLY A 21 7.76 -19.30 2.19
CA GLY A 21 8.61 -19.20 3.38
C GLY A 21 10.01 -19.80 3.18
N ALA A 22 10.13 -20.91 2.43
CA ALA A 22 11.42 -21.50 2.07
C ALA A 22 12.27 -20.55 1.22
N GLY A 23 11.65 -19.78 0.32
CA GLY A 23 12.33 -18.71 -0.40
C GLY A 23 12.85 -17.62 0.54
N HIS A 24 12.05 -17.20 1.52
CA HIS A 24 12.45 -16.19 2.52
C HIS A 24 13.53 -16.69 3.49
N PHE A 25 13.56 -17.99 3.76
CA PHE A 25 14.67 -18.63 4.47
C PHE A 25 15.98 -18.44 3.69
N ILE A 26 16.01 -18.79 2.41
CA ILE A 26 17.19 -18.59 1.54
C ILE A 26 17.57 -17.12 1.41
N LEU A 27 16.57 -16.22 1.32
CA LEU A 27 16.78 -14.77 1.27
C LEU A 27 17.57 -14.23 2.49
N ASN A 28 17.53 -14.92 3.63
CA ASN A 28 18.30 -14.56 4.82
C ASN A 28 19.57 -15.40 5.00
N VAL A 29 19.55 -16.70 4.63
CA VAL A 29 20.73 -17.58 4.73
C VAL A 29 21.89 -17.08 3.87
N LEU A 30 21.64 -16.70 2.61
CA LEU A 30 22.68 -16.23 1.70
C LEU A 30 23.43 -15.00 2.24
N PRO A 31 22.77 -13.87 2.57
CA PRO A 31 23.48 -12.71 3.11
C PRO A 31 24.09 -12.96 4.49
N GLY A 32 23.45 -13.79 5.33
CA GLY A 32 24.02 -14.17 6.63
C GLY A 32 25.34 -14.93 6.47
N THR A 33 25.34 -15.99 5.64
CA THR A 33 26.54 -16.80 5.36
C THR A 33 27.64 -15.96 4.70
N LEU A 34 27.28 -15.11 3.73
CA LEU A 34 28.22 -14.19 3.10
C LEU A 34 28.85 -13.22 4.11
N GLY A 35 28.07 -12.74 5.08
CA GLY A 35 28.55 -11.94 6.20
C GLY A 35 29.59 -12.70 7.03
N VAL A 36 29.27 -13.93 7.46
CA VAL A 36 30.20 -14.79 8.21
C VAL A 36 31.49 -15.04 7.44
N PHE A 37 31.40 -15.40 6.16
CA PHE A 37 32.59 -15.78 5.38
C PHE A 37 33.46 -14.58 5.05
N ILE A 38 32.88 -13.43 4.66
CA ILE A 38 33.65 -12.23 4.33
C ILE A 38 34.19 -11.53 5.57
N GLN A 39 33.38 -11.34 6.61
CA GLN A 39 33.78 -10.53 7.78
C GLN A 39 34.67 -11.28 8.77
N PHE A 40 34.67 -12.61 8.71
CA PHE A 40 35.43 -13.43 9.66
C PHE A 40 36.39 -14.38 8.95
N PHE A 41 35.90 -15.31 8.12
CA PHE A 41 36.77 -16.37 7.59
C PHE A 41 37.78 -15.90 6.54
N LEU A 42 37.50 -14.86 5.76
CA LEU A 42 38.55 -14.26 4.91
C LEU A 42 39.74 -13.77 5.73
N LEU A 43 39.49 -13.18 6.91
CA LEU A 43 40.53 -12.74 7.82
C LEU A 43 41.21 -13.96 8.46
N THR A 44 40.44 -14.84 9.11
CA THR A 44 41.00 -15.87 10.00
C THR A 44 41.43 -17.18 9.31
N ALA A 45 41.06 -17.39 8.05
CA ALA A 45 41.39 -18.61 7.29
C ALA A 45 42.37 -18.36 6.13
N TRP A 46 42.31 -17.18 5.49
CA TRP A 46 43.21 -16.81 4.38
C TRP A 46 44.07 -15.56 4.66
N GLY A 47 44.05 -15.03 5.89
CA GLY A 47 44.90 -13.90 6.27
C GLY A 47 44.59 -12.61 5.51
N VAL A 48 43.38 -12.46 4.95
CA VAL A 48 43.03 -11.27 4.18
C VAL A 48 42.97 -10.06 5.10
N ASP A 49 43.71 -9.02 4.72
CA ASP A 49 43.73 -7.74 5.40
C ASP A 49 42.30 -7.20 5.68
N PRO A 50 42.03 -6.69 6.89
CA PRO A 50 40.68 -6.24 7.28
C PRO A 50 40.08 -5.18 6.36
N LEU A 51 40.89 -4.27 5.79
CA LEU A 51 40.38 -3.23 4.88
C LEU A 51 39.82 -3.87 3.60
N TRP A 52 40.53 -4.85 3.04
CA TRP A 52 40.08 -5.56 1.84
C TRP A 52 38.84 -6.41 2.11
N ALA A 53 38.75 -7.08 3.26
CA ALA A 53 37.55 -7.79 3.67
C ALA A 53 36.34 -6.84 3.81
N GLY A 54 36.54 -5.65 4.39
CA GLY A 54 35.53 -4.61 4.45
C GLY A 54 35.08 -4.11 3.07
N LEU A 55 36.03 -3.90 2.15
CA LEU A 55 35.74 -3.50 0.76
C LEU A 55 34.95 -4.58 -0.01
N LEU A 56 35.30 -5.86 0.16
CA LEU A 56 34.57 -7.01 -0.40
C LEU A 56 33.16 -7.11 0.17
N GLY A 57 32.98 -6.80 1.46
CA GLY A 57 31.65 -6.74 2.07
C GLY A 57 30.82 -5.59 1.51
N GLY A 58 31.41 -4.41 1.37
CA GLY A 58 30.72 -3.17 1.06
C GLY A 58 30.47 -2.90 -0.42
N LEU A 59 31.52 -2.82 -1.25
CA LEU A 59 31.40 -2.35 -2.64
C LEU A 59 30.33 -3.10 -3.46
N PRO A 60 30.22 -4.44 -3.37
CA PRO A 60 29.18 -5.16 -4.11
C PRO A 60 27.75 -4.80 -3.67
N ARG A 61 27.54 -4.33 -2.43
CA ARG A 61 26.22 -3.88 -1.96
C ARG A 61 25.75 -2.60 -2.63
N ILE A 62 26.67 -1.73 -3.08
CA ILE A 62 26.32 -0.58 -3.91
C ILE A 62 25.74 -1.06 -5.24
N PHE A 63 26.34 -2.08 -5.86
CA PHE A 63 25.84 -2.67 -7.10
C PHE A 63 24.44 -3.29 -6.93
N ASP A 64 24.18 -3.97 -5.80
CA ASP A 64 22.88 -4.52 -5.43
C ASP A 64 21.77 -3.44 -5.31
N ALA A 65 22.14 -2.26 -4.78
CA ALA A 65 21.23 -1.12 -4.63
C ALA A 65 20.66 -0.60 -5.97
N PHE A 66 21.40 -0.76 -7.07
CA PHE A 66 20.96 -0.35 -8.42
C PHE A 66 20.31 -1.47 -9.22
N THR A 67 20.79 -2.71 -9.05
CA THR A 67 20.29 -3.85 -9.83
C THR A 67 18.88 -4.27 -9.42
N ASP A 68 18.51 -4.10 -8.15
CA ASP A 68 17.18 -4.44 -7.65
C ASP A 68 16.03 -3.66 -8.32
N PRO A 69 16.04 -2.31 -8.37
CA PRO A 69 15.00 -1.57 -9.09
C PRO A 69 14.92 -1.92 -10.58
N ILE A 70 16.08 -2.18 -11.21
CA ILE A 70 16.17 -2.62 -12.61
C ILE A 70 15.45 -3.95 -12.79
N MET A 71 15.75 -4.94 -11.93
CA MET A 71 15.14 -6.26 -11.99
C MET A 71 13.66 -6.22 -11.66
N GLY A 72 13.25 -5.37 -10.70
CA GLY A 72 11.84 -5.11 -10.40
C GLY A 72 11.08 -4.71 -11.67
N PHE A 73 11.58 -3.69 -12.38
CA PHE A 73 11.00 -3.25 -13.65
C PHE A 73 11.01 -4.31 -14.75
N ILE A 74 12.11 -5.06 -14.90
CA ILE A 74 12.20 -6.15 -15.88
C ILE A 74 11.10 -7.16 -15.59
N THR A 75 11.05 -7.66 -14.35
CA THR A 75 10.07 -8.68 -13.99
C THR A 75 8.66 -8.15 -14.12
N ASP A 76 8.36 -6.90 -13.74
CA ASP A 76 7.03 -6.31 -13.86
C ASP A 76 6.51 -6.23 -15.31
N ASN A 77 7.40 -6.19 -16.31
CA ASN A 77 7.03 -6.08 -17.71
C ASN A 77 7.20 -7.38 -18.52
N THR A 78 7.76 -8.45 -17.92
CA THR A 78 8.03 -9.70 -18.64
C THR A 78 6.78 -10.50 -19.00
N LYS A 79 6.71 -10.96 -20.26
CA LYS A 79 5.71 -11.91 -20.76
C LYS A 79 6.26 -13.33 -20.74
N SER A 80 5.64 -14.22 -19.98
CA SER A 80 6.01 -15.64 -19.94
C SER A 80 4.81 -16.52 -19.63
N ARG A 81 4.76 -17.70 -20.26
CA ARG A 81 3.74 -18.74 -20.04
C ARG A 81 3.77 -19.35 -18.63
N TRP A 82 4.89 -19.21 -17.93
CA TRP A 82 5.08 -19.75 -16.56
C TRP A 82 4.76 -18.72 -15.47
N GLY A 83 4.21 -17.57 -15.86
CA GLY A 83 4.00 -16.43 -14.97
C GLY A 83 5.15 -15.43 -15.05
N ARG A 84 4.88 -14.22 -14.57
CA ARG A 84 5.75 -13.05 -14.72
C ARG A 84 7.06 -13.16 -13.92
N ARG A 85 6.98 -13.53 -12.65
CA ARG A 85 8.11 -13.56 -11.70
C ARG A 85 8.79 -14.93 -11.56
N ARG A 86 8.04 -16.01 -11.78
CA ARG A 86 8.47 -17.40 -11.52
C ARG A 86 9.73 -17.83 -12.29
N PRO A 87 9.90 -17.53 -13.59
CA PRO A 87 11.11 -17.89 -14.33
C PRO A 87 12.38 -17.28 -13.71
N TYR A 88 12.30 -16.03 -13.26
CA TYR A 88 13.43 -15.33 -12.63
C TYR A 88 13.79 -15.95 -11.29
N ILE A 89 12.79 -16.31 -10.47
CA ILE A 89 13.03 -17.01 -9.20
C ILE A 89 13.70 -18.38 -9.45
N PHE A 90 13.24 -19.12 -10.47
CA PHE A 90 13.78 -20.44 -10.82
C PHE A 90 15.24 -20.37 -11.25
N PHE A 91 15.54 -19.58 -12.29
CA PHE A 91 16.91 -19.47 -12.79
C PHE A 91 17.81 -18.70 -11.82
N GLY A 92 17.28 -17.67 -11.15
CA GLY A 92 18.00 -16.88 -10.17
C GLY A 92 18.51 -17.72 -9.00
N SER A 93 17.66 -18.57 -8.40
CA SER A 93 18.09 -19.45 -7.30
C SER A 93 19.16 -20.46 -7.73
N ILE A 94 19.05 -21.02 -8.93
CA ILE A 94 20.06 -21.94 -9.49
C ILE A 94 21.40 -21.21 -9.70
N ILE A 95 21.37 -20.05 -10.36
CA ILE A 95 22.56 -19.24 -10.63
C ILE A 95 23.20 -18.79 -9.32
N SER A 96 22.41 -18.31 -8.37
CA SER A 96 22.89 -17.92 -7.03
C SER A 96 23.55 -19.07 -6.30
N GLY A 97 22.94 -20.26 -6.27
CA GLY A 97 23.52 -21.41 -5.59
C GLY A 97 24.85 -21.86 -6.19
N ILE A 98 24.93 -21.93 -7.52
CA ILE A 98 26.17 -22.31 -8.23
C ILE A 98 27.27 -21.26 -8.03
N LEU A 99 26.95 -19.97 -8.22
CA LEU A 99 27.93 -18.90 -8.07
C LEU A 99 28.38 -18.74 -6.62
N PHE A 100 27.49 -18.96 -5.66
CA PHE A 100 27.86 -18.96 -4.24
C PHE A 100 28.85 -20.09 -3.94
N PHE A 101 28.60 -21.29 -4.44
CA PHE A 101 29.54 -22.41 -4.30
C PHE A 101 30.91 -22.08 -4.94
N LEU A 102 30.92 -21.62 -6.20
CA LEU A 102 32.14 -21.32 -6.95
C LEU A 102 32.97 -20.20 -6.32
N MET A 103 32.31 -19.18 -5.76
CA MET A 103 32.97 -18.03 -5.12
C MET A 103 33.91 -18.41 -3.98
N TRP A 104 33.63 -19.52 -3.30
CA TRP A 104 34.40 -19.98 -2.15
C TRP A 104 35.36 -21.12 -2.48
N GLN A 105 35.46 -21.55 -3.74
CA GLN A 105 36.49 -22.49 -4.21
C GLN A 105 37.82 -21.78 -4.44
N LEU A 106 38.31 -21.11 -3.40
CA LEU A 106 39.59 -20.40 -3.39
C LEU A 106 40.74 -21.42 -3.42
N ASP A 107 41.91 -21.03 -3.91
CA ASP A 107 43.15 -21.81 -3.81
C ASP A 107 43.96 -21.32 -2.61
N ASP A 108 44.37 -22.23 -1.73
CA ASP A 108 45.09 -21.90 -0.49
C ASP A 108 46.50 -21.36 -0.76
N ASN A 109 47.08 -21.65 -1.94
CA ASN A 109 48.40 -21.17 -2.33
C ASN A 109 48.33 -19.89 -3.17
N ALA A 110 47.13 -19.36 -3.44
CA ALA A 110 46.99 -18.17 -4.26
C ALA A 110 47.43 -16.91 -3.51
N SER A 111 47.96 -15.94 -4.24
CA SER A 111 48.28 -14.63 -3.66
C SER A 111 47.02 -13.95 -3.11
N GLN A 112 47.18 -13.15 -2.07
CA GLN A 112 46.07 -12.38 -1.47
C GLN A 112 45.34 -11.52 -2.52
N SER A 113 46.07 -10.93 -3.47
CA SER A 113 45.49 -10.16 -4.59
C SER A 113 44.58 -11.01 -5.47
N TYR A 114 44.99 -12.25 -5.78
CA TYR A 114 44.17 -13.18 -6.54
C TYR A 114 42.88 -13.52 -5.79
N ILE A 115 42.97 -13.84 -4.49
CA ILE A 115 41.81 -14.14 -3.65
C ILE A 115 40.82 -12.97 -3.67
N ILE A 116 41.29 -11.73 -3.48
CA ILE A 116 40.45 -10.54 -3.48
C ILE A 116 39.71 -10.37 -4.81
N TRP A 117 40.43 -10.41 -5.95
CA TRP A 117 39.81 -10.20 -7.25
C TRP A 117 38.91 -11.37 -7.68
N HIS A 118 39.25 -12.60 -7.27
CA HIS A 118 38.41 -13.77 -7.48
C HIS A 118 37.07 -13.61 -6.75
N VAL A 119 37.10 -13.35 -5.44
CA VAL A 119 35.90 -13.15 -4.63
C VAL A 119 35.10 -11.96 -5.14
N MET A 120 35.73 -10.80 -5.40
CA MET A 120 35.04 -9.61 -5.92
C MET A 120 34.28 -9.90 -7.22
N THR A 121 34.95 -10.54 -8.19
CA THR A 121 34.36 -10.83 -9.50
C THR A 121 33.17 -11.78 -9.38
N LEU A 122 33.35 -12.89 -8.66
CA LEU A 122 32.28 -13.88 -8.48
C LEU A 122 31.15 -13.35 -7.60
N GLN A 123 31.43 -12.47 -6.65
CA GLN A 123 30.42 -11.82 -5.82
C GLN A 123 29.53 -10.88 -6.64
N LEU A 124 30.08 -10.10 -7.58
CA LEU A 124 29.29 -9.27 -8.49
C LEU A 124 28.38 -10.12 -9.39
N LEU A 125 28.88 -11.25 -9.91
CA LEU A 125 28.08 -12.19 -10.70
C LEU A 125 27.00 -12.86 -9.83
N PHE A 126 27.36 -13.29 -8.62
CA PHE A 126 26.44 -13.88 -7.65
C PHE A 126 25.29 -12.91 -7.34
N LEU A 127 25.58 -11.62 -7.18
CA LEU A 127 24.56 -10.61 -6.92
C LEU A 127 23.56 -10.49 -8.06
N ILE A 128 23.97 -10.60 -9.33
CA ILE A 128 23.03 -10.62 -10.46
C ILE A 128 22.04 -11.79 -10.31
N GLY A 129 22.53 -12.99 -10.01
CA GLY A 129 21.68 -14.14 -9.73
C GLY A 129 20.78 -13.92 -8.52
N ASN A 130 21.33 -13.36 -7.45
CA ASN A 130 20.62 -13.12 -6.20
C ASN A 130 19.52 -12.08 -6.38
N THR A 131 19.75 -11.02 -7.15
CA THR A 131 18.75 -10.02 -7.50
C THR A 131 17.64 -10.61 -8.38
N MET A 132 17.99 -11.48 -9.34
CA MET A 132 17.00 -12.24 -10.14
C MET A 132 16.10 -13.14 -9.27
N PHE A 133 16.63 -13.64 -8.15
CA PHE A 133 15.87 -14.43 -7.18
C PHE A 133 15.06 -13.58 -6.19
N ALA A 134 15.73 -12.68 -5.48
CA ALA A 134 15.21 -11.95 -4.32
C ALA A 134 14.15 -10.92 -4.69
N THR A 135 14.40 -10.07 -5.68
CA THR A 135 13.48 -8.99 -6.06
C THR A 135 12.12 -9.55 -6.50
N PRO A 136 12.05 -10.57 -7.38
CA PRO A 136 10.78 -11.14 -7.80
C PRO A 136 10.12 -12.00 -6.72
N LEU A 137 10.89 -12.63 -5.83
CA LEU A 137 10.33 -13.36 -4.69
C LEU A 137 9.54 -12.42 -3.77
N VAL A 138 10.12 -11.29 -3.37
CA VAL A 138 9.43 -10.31 -2.50
C VAL A 138 8.16 -9.78 -3.17
N GLY A 139 8.23 -9.49 -4.48
CA GLY A 139 7.07 -9.07 -5.27
C GLY A 139 5.96 -10.12 -5.36
N LEU A 140 6.32 -11.41 -5.42
CA LEU A 140 5.35 -12.52 -5.53
C LEU A 140 4.41 -12.59 -4.32
N GLY A 141 4.87 -12.24 -3.12
CA GLY A 141 4.05 -12.27 -1.91
C GLY A 141 2.83 -11.33 -1.97
N TYR A 142 2.89 -10.27 -2.77
CA TYR A 142 1.77 -9.34 -2.99
C TYR A 142 0.77 -9.85 -4.03
N GLU A 143 1.17 -10.78 -4.90
CA GLU A 143 0.37 -11.33 -6.00
C GLU A 143 -0.34 -12.65 -5.64
N MET A 144 0.03 -13.28 -4.54
CA MET A 144 -0.54 -14.58 -4.11
C MET A 144 -1.94 -14.46 -3.50
N THR A 145 -2.35 -13.27 -3.04
CA THR A 145 -3.70 -13.04 -2.50
C THR A 145 -4.11 -11.58 -2.66
N SER A 146 -5.37 -11.39 -3.02
CA SER A 146 -6.05 -10.10 -3.06
C SER A 146 -6.55 -9.66 -1.67
N ASP A 147 -6.68 -10.57 -0.70
CA ASP A 147 -7.13 -10.25 0.66
C ASP A 147 -6.00 -9.65 1.50
N TYR A 148 -6.30 -8.51 2.12
CA TYR A 148 -5.32 -7.78 2.94
C TYR A 148 -4.88 -8.58 4.17
N HIS A 149 -5.81 -9.20 4.89
CA HIS A 149 -5.50 -9.93 6.13
C HIS A 149 -4.68 -11.19 5.85
N GLU A 150 -5.02 -11.92 4.80
CA GLU A 150 -4.25 -13.09 4.37
C GLU A 150 -2.85 -12.70 3.89
N ARG A 151 -2.69 -11.57 3.18
CA ARG A 151 -1.38 -11.04 2.79
C ARG A 151 -0.50 -10.76 4.00
N THR A 152 -1.06 -10.09 5.03
CA THR A 152 -0.34 -9.84 6.28
C THR A 152 0.09 -11.15 6.95
N ARG A 153 -0.78 -12.16 7.00
CA ARG A 153 -0.46 -13.49 7.58
C ARG A 153 0.60 -14.23 6.79
N LEU A 154 0.54 -14.17 5.45
CA LEU A 154 1.55 -14.76 4.55
C LEU A 154 2.93 -14.13 4.79
N MET A 155 3.01 -12.80 4.82
CA MET A 155 4.26 -12.08 5.06
C MET A 155 4.80 -12.34 6.47
N ALA A 156 3.93 -12.40 7.49
CA ALA A 156 4.34 -12.75 8.84
C ALA A 156 4.95 -14.16 8.90
N PHE A 157 4.29 -15.15 8.29
CA PHE A 157 4.81 -16.52 8.21
C PHE A 157 6.18 -16.57 7.51
N SER A 158 6.32 -15.92 6.36
CA SER A 158 7.59 -15.86 5.63
C SER A 158 8.71 -15.18 6.40
N ASN A 159 8.40 -14.10 7.13
CA ASN A 159 9.38 -13.44 7.98
C ASN A 159 9.82 -14.35 9.13
N THR A 160 8.91 -15.09 9.76
CA THR A 160 9.28 -16.10 10.77
C THR A 160 10.20 -17.17 10.19
N MET A 161 9.90 -17.67 8.98
CA MET A 161 10.79 -18.62 8.28
C MET A 161 12.16 -18.00 7.98
N GLY A 162 12.21 -16.72 7.62
CA GLY A 162 13.45 -15.97 7.44
C GLY A 162 14.29 -15.86 8.73
N GLN A 163 13.66 -15.71 9.89
CA GLN A 163 14.37 -15.63 11.18
C GLN A 163 15.09 -16.92 11.56
N ILE A 164 14.64 -18.08 11.07
CA ILE A 164 15.33 -19.36 11.28
C ILE A 164 16.75 -19.31 10.70
N ALA A 165 16.99 -18.56 9.63
CA ALA A 165 18.33 -18.37 9.08
C ALA A 165 19.29 -17.73 10.09
N TRP A 166 18.82 -16.74 10.86
CA TRP A 166 19.62 -16.05 11.87
C TRP A 166 19.88 -16.89 13.13
N ILE A 167 19.15 -17.99 13.29
CA ILE A 167 19.41 -19.02 14.31
C ILE A 167 20.48 -20.01 13.81
N ILE A 168 20.47 -20.36 12.52
CA ILE A 168 21.34 -21.40 11.95
C ILE A 168 22.71 -20.85 11.52
N VAL A 169 22.75 -19.69 10.84
CA VAL A 169 23.98 -19.12 10.29
C VAL A 169 25.11 -18.95 11.32
N PRO A 170 24.86 -18.51 12.57
CA PRO A 170 25.92 -18.39 13.56
C PRO A 170 26.65 -19.69 13.90
N TRP A 171 26.05 -20.85 13.64
CA TRP A 171 26.71 -22.14 13.86
C TRP A 171 27.88 -22.38 12.90
N LEU A 172 27.95 -21.65 11.78
CA LEU A 172 29.10 -21.68 10.89
C LEU A 172 30.39 -21.19 11.58
N TYR A 173 30.29 -20.31 12.59
CA TYR A 173 31.45 -19.91 13.39
C TYR A 173 32.05 -21.05 14.22
N VAL A 174 31.29 -22.13 14.44
CA VAL A 174 31.68 -23.27 15.28
C VAL A 174 32.01 -24.49 14.42
N ILE A 175 31.16 -24.80 13.44
CA ILE A 175 31.30 -25.98 12.57
C ILE A 175 32.56 -25.90 11.70
N ILE A 176 32.89 -24.72 11.16
CA ILE A 176 34.03 -24.56 10.24
C ILE A 176 35.40 -24.74 10.94
N PRO A 177 35.64 -24.16 12.14
CA PRO A 177 36.90 -24.37 12.85
C PRO A 177 36.96 -25.66 13.67
N ASP A 178 35.89 -26.46 13.77
CA ASP A 178 35.90 -27.73 14.50
C ASP A 178 36.81 -28.78 13.82
N SER A 179 37.86 -29.18 14.53
CA SER A 179 38.87 -30.13 14.05
C SER A 179 38.35 -31.56 13.89
N ASN A 180 37.26 -31.91 14.57
CA ASN A 180 36.61 -33.21 14.39
C ASN A 180 35.80 -33.29 13.09
N THR A 181 35.33 -32.14 12.60
CA THR A 181 34.53 -32.04 11.38
C THR A 181 35.39 -31.74 10.16
N PHE A 182 36.34 -30.81 10.26
CA PHE A 182 37.21 -30.39 9.16
C PHE A 182 38.68 -30.32 9.56
N SER A 183 39.57 -30.70 8.64
CA SER A 183 41.01 -30.67 8.90
C SER A 183 41.55 -29.23 8.90
N THR A 184 40.95 -28.36 8.10
CA THR A 184 41.35 -26.95 7.97
C THR A 184 40.14 -26.03 7.80
N LYS A 185 40.27 -24.77 8.24
CA LYS A 185 39.20 -23.77 8.06
C LYS A 185 38.85 -23.54 6.58
N PRO A 186 39.80 -23.44 5.62
CA PRO A 186 39.48 -23.33 4.20
C PRO A 186 38.64 -24.51 3.66
N GLU A 187 38.94 -25.74 4.08
CA GLU A 187 38.15 -26.93 3.74
C GLU A 187 36.71 -26.81 4.27
N GLY A 188 36.55 -26.38 5.52
CA GLY A 188 35.24 -26.14 6.13
C GLY A 188 34.43 -25.09 5.38
N VAL A 189 35.04 -23.95 5.01
CA VAL A 189 34.37 -22.90 4.21
C VAL A 189 33.94 -23.43 2.83
N ARG A 190 34.82 -24.14 2.11
CA ARG A 190 34.51 -24.73 0.78
C ARG A 190 33.34 -25.71 0.87
N THR A 191 33.34 -26.58 1.89
CA THR A 191 32.30 -27.59 2.09
C THR A 191 30.97 -26.97 2.48
N MET A 192 30.99 -26.01 3.42
CA MET A 192 29.78 -25.29 3.83
C MET A 192 29.21 -24.42 2.69
N ALA A 193 30.05 -23.84 1.83
CA ALA A 193 29.61 -23.14 0.64
C ALA A 193 28.84 -24.06 -0.33
N LEU A 194 29.29 -25.31 -0.50
CA LEU A 194 28.59 -26.31 -1.31
C LEU A 194 27.23 -26.66 -0.71
N ILE A 195 27.15 -26.85 0.61
CA ILE A 195 25.89 -27.16 1.32
C ILE A 195 24.91 -25.99 1.18
N VAL A 196 25.35 -24.76 1.49
CA VAL A 196 24.52 -23.55 1.38
C VAL A 196 24.09 -23.28 -0.07
N GLY A 197 24.99 -23.49 -1.04
CA GLY A 197 24.68 -23.41 -2.47
C GLY A 197 23.62 -24.44 -2.88
N SER A 198 23.77 -25.69 -2.45
CA SER A 198 22.81 -26.77 -2.73
C SER A 198 21.45 -26.53 -2.08
N MET A 199 21.43 -26.05 -0.84
CA MET A 199 20.22 -25.63 -0.12
C MET A 199 19.51 -24.48 -0.84
N THR A 200 20.29 -23.51 -1.36
CA THR A 200 19.76 -22.38 -2.14
C THR A 200 19.03 -22.86 -3.39
N ILE A 201 19.58 -23.85 -4.10
CA ILE A 201 18.93 -24.46 -5.26
C ILE A 201 17.67 -25.21 -4.82
N LEU A 202 17.78 -26.08 -3.81
CA LEU A 202 16.69 -26.94 -3.36
C LEU A 202 15.48 -26.13 -2.86
N PHE A 203 15.71 -25.20 -1.93
CA PHE A 203 14.65 -24.42 -1.29
C PHE A 203 14.26 -23.17 -2.08
N GLY A 204 15.21 -22.55 -2.80
CA GLY A 204 14.96 -21.34 -3.59
C GLY A 204 14.13 -21.59 -4.85
N VAL A 205 14.14 -22.81 -5.39
CA VAL A 205 13.27 -23.19 -6.52
C VAL A 205 11.82 -23.42 -6.09
N LEU A 206 11.55 -23.79 -4.83
CA LEU A 206 10.21 -24.14 -4.35
C LEU A 206 9.15 -23.04 -4.56
N PRO A 207 9.39 -21.75 -4.27
CA PRO A 207 8.43 -20.70 -4.58
C PRO A 207 8.06 -20.66 -6.06
N SER A 208 9.03 -20.88 -6.96
CA SER A 208 8.76 -20.89 -8.40
C SER A 208 7.92 -22.10 -8.82
N LEU A 209 8.10 -23.27 -8.22
CA LEU A 209 7.34 -24.46 -8.60
C LEU A 209 5.91 -24.44 -8.04
N PHE A 210 5.74 -24.02 -6.78
CA PHE A 210 4.50 -24.22 -6.03
C PHE A 210 3.65 -22.97 -5.85
N CYS A 211 4.25 -21.76 -5.82
CA CYS A 211 3.48 -20.54 -5.65
C CYS A 211 2.91 -20.07 -7.00
N LYS A 212 1.59 -19.95 -7.08
CA LYS A 212 0.89 -19.34 -8.22
C LYS A 212 0.43 -17.94 -7.81
N GLY A 213 0.83 -16.93 -8.57
CA GLY A 213 0.24 -15.59 -8.45
C GLY A 213 -1.09 -15.51 -9.20
N MET A 214 -1.88 -14.47 -8.92
CA MET A 214 -3.04 -14.13 -9.74
C MET A 214 -2.64 -13.97 -11.21
N ASP A 215 -3.46 -14.46 -12.14
CA ASP A 215 -3.19 -14.44 -13.59
C ASP A 215 -3.06 -12.99 -14.11
N ALA A 216 -1.83 -12.47 -14.10
CA ALA A 216 -1.50 -11.16 -14.65
C ALA A 216 -1.39 -11.18 -16.19
N GLY A 217 -1.82 -12.26 -16.85
CA GLY A 217 -1.73 -12.46 -18.31
C GLY A 217 -2.37 -11.34 -19.12
N ASP A 218 -3.42 -10.72 -18.57
CA ASP A 218 -4.32 -9.79 -19.28
C ASP A 218 -4.13 -8.31 -18.90
N MET A 219 -2.99 -7.93 -18.30
CA MET A 219 -2.69 -6.51 -18.06
C MET A 219 -2.25 -5.81 -19.37
N GLU A 220 -3.08 -4.90 -19.87
CA GLU A 220 -2.91 -4.20 -21.15
C GLU A 220 -1.80 -3.11 -21.14
N ASP A 221 -1.44 -2.55 -19.98
CA ASP A 221 -0.49 -1.43 -19.84
C ASP A 221 0.97 -1.84 -19.53
N ARG A 222 1.61 -2.60 -20.43
CA ARG A 222 3.04 -3.00 -20.24
C ARG A 222 4.00 -2.19 -21.10
N GLU A 223 5.07 -1.66 -20.51
CA GLU A 223 6.15 -1.01 -21.25
C GLU A 223 7.06 -2.05 -21.93
N ARG A 224 7.45 -1.79 -23.19
CA ARG A 224 8.44 -2.63 -23.88
C ARG A 224 9.80 -2.51 -23.18
N ILE A 225 10.35 -3.64 -22.74
CA ILE A 225 11.69 -3.69 -22.13
C ILE A 225 12.73 -3.33 -23.19
N SER A 226 13.42 -2.21 -22.98
CA SER A 226 14.50 -1.71 -23.83
C SER A 226 15.47 -0.88 -22.99
N PHE A 227 16.70 -0.66 -23.46
CA PHE A 227 17.65 0.22 -22.78
C PHE A 227 17.10 1.64 -22.54
N LYS A 228 16.29 2.17 -23.48
CA LYS A 228 15.68 3.50 -23.35
C LYS A 228 14.63 3.55 -22.23
N THR A 229 13.78 2.54 -22.13
CA THR A 229 12.74 2.45 -21.08
C THR A 229 13.33 2.17 -19.70
N LEU A 230 14.37 1.34 -19.63
CA LEU A 230 15.16 1.12 -18.41
C LEU A 230 15.83 2.42 -17.92
N ALA A 231 16.50 3.16 -18.80
CA ALA A 231 17.12 4.45 -18.46
C ALA A 231 16.08 5.49 -18.03
N LYS A 232 14.92 5.53 -18.70
CA LYS A 232 13.79 6.39 -18.32
C LYS A 232 13.27 6.06 -16.92
N ASN A 233 13.15 4.78 -16.57
CA ASN A 233 12.71 4.37 -15.24
C ASN A 233 13.74 4.74 -14.16
N LEU A 234 15.04 4.47 -14.39
CA LEU A 234 16.10 4.88 -13.46
C LEU A 234 16.10 6.40 -13.23
N LYS A 235 15.87 7.19 -14.30
CA LYS A 235 15.72 8.65 -14.19
C LYS A 235 14.52 9.03 -13.32
N LYS A 236 13.36 8.41 -13.52
CA LYS A 236 12.16 8.62 -12.69
C LYS A 236 12.39 8.25 -11.22
N LEU A 237 13.09 7.14 -10.96
CA LEU A 237 13.44 6.72 -9.60
C LEU A 237 14.35 7.76 -8.92
N TRP A 238 15.33 8.30 -9.65
CA TRP A 238 16.17 9.38 -9.15
C TRP A 238 15.39 10.66 -8.85
N GLU A 239 14.50 11.08 -9.75
CA GLU A 239 13.60 12.21 -9.53
C GLU A 239 12.72 11.99 -8.28
N GLY A 240 12.22 10.77 -8.10
CA GLY A 240 11.48 10.34 -6.89
C GLY A 240 12.31 10.46 -5.61
N ILE A 241 13.57 10.01 -5.63
CA ILE A 241 14.52 10.16 -4.50
C ILE A 241 14.70 11.64 -4.14
N VAL A 242 14.91 12.50 -5.15
CA VAL A 242 15.10 13.94 -4.94
C VAL A 242 13.82 14.59 -4.40
N GLN A 243 12.64 14.16 -4.84
CA GLN A 243 11.37 14.69 -4.33
C GLN A 243 11.14 14.27 -2.87
N VAL A 244 11.27 12.98 -2.58
CA VAL A 244 10.99 12.41 -1.26
C VAL A 244 12.04 12.84 -0.22
N SER A 245 13.30 13.07 -0.64
CA SER A 245 14.33 13.59 0.26
C SER A 245 14.05 15.02 0.77
N LYS A 246 13.11 15.75 0.17
CA LYS A 246 12.61 17.03 0.71
C LYS A 246 11.66 16.85 1.90
N ASN A 247 11.07 15.66 2.07
CA ASN A 247 10.17 15.36 3.18
C ASN A 247 10.99 15.18 4.47
N LYS A 248 10.96 16.20 5.35
CA LYS A 248 11.77 16.24 6.58
C LYS A 248 11.45 15.09 7.54
N PRO A 249 10.18 14.75 7.85
CA PRO A 249 9.85 13.57 8.65
C PRO A 249 10.42 12.27 8.07
N PHE A 250 10.31 12.06 6.76
CA PHE A 250 10.89 10.88 6.11
C PHE A 250 12.40 10.81 6.27
N MET A 251 13.11 11.92 6.03
CA MET A 251 14.57 11.94 6.13
C MET A 251 15.06 11.69 7.56
N LYS A 252 14.30 12.09 8.58
CA LYS A 252 14.60 11.74 9.97
C LYS A 252 14.47 10.23 10.22
N LEU A 253 13.43 9.59 9.68
CA LEU A 253 13.27 8.11 9.76
C LEU A 253 14.41 7.38 9.04
N CYS A 254 14.75 7.81 7.83
CA CYS A 254 15.87 7.25 7.07
C CYS A 254 17.20 7.43 7.82
N GLY A 255 17.46 8.63 8.36
CA GLY A 255 18.67 8.91 9.13
C GLY A 255 18.77 8.08 10.41
N ALA A 256 17.69 7.96 11.18
CA ALA A 256 17.65 7.14 12.39
C ALA A 256 17.84 5.65 12.09
N THR A 257 17.19 5.16 11.03
CA THR A 257 17.38 3.77 10.55
C THR A 257 18.82 3.54 10.13
N PHE A 258 19.36 4.44 9.32
CA PHE A 258 20.74 4.38 8.87
C PHE A 258 21.69 4.30 10.07
N LEU A 259 21.50 5.13 11.10
CA LEU A 259 22.38 5.14 12.26
C LEU A 259 22.26 3.87 13.10
N VAL A 260 21.05 3.45 13.49
CA VAL A 260 20.85 2.27 14.38
C VAL A 260 21.24 0.98 13.67
N PHE A 261 20.77 0.78 12.43
CA PHE A 261 21.06 -0.44 11.69
C PHE A 261 22.55 -0.56 11.38
N ASN A 262 23.18 0.51 10.89
CA ASN A 262 24.58 0.43 10.52
C ASN A 262 25.52 0.44 11.73
N GLY A 263 25.13 1.11 12.82
CA GLY A 263 25.80 0.99 14.11
C GLY A 263 25.92 -0.45 14.57
N PHE A 264 24.81 -1.20 14.48
CA PHE A 264 24.80 -2.64 14.75
C PHE A 264 25.64 -3.44 13.74
N GLN A 265 25.43 -3.21 12.43
CA GLN A 265 26.12 -3.97 11.38
C GLN A 265 27.64 -3.78 11.37
N LEU A 266 28.13 -2.60 11.80
CA LEU A 266 29.56 -2.30 11.93
C LEU A 266 30.29 -3.26 12.85
N VAL A 267 29.61 -3.72 13.90
CA VAL A 267 30.21 -4.51 14.99
C VAL A 267 29.59 -5.91 15.12
N ALA A 268 28.71 -6.30 14.19
CA ALA A 268 27.97 -7.56 14.25
C ALA A 268 28.91 -8.78 14.38
N ALA A 269 30.04 -8.79 13.68
CA ALA A 269 31.05 -9.85 13.79
C ALA A 269 31.97 -9.71 15.02
N PHE A 270 32.06 -8.52 15.64
CA PHE A 270 33.02 -8.26 16.73
C PHE A 270 32.71 -9.08 17.97
N GLY A 271 31.44 -9.38 18.24
CA GLY A 271 31.06 -10.29 19.33
C GLY A 271 31.75 -11.65 19.23
N VAL A 272 31.91 -12.20 18.03
CA VAL A 272 32.63 -13.47 17.82
C VAL A 272 34.13 -13.29 18.04
N PHE A 273 34.71 -12.20 17.52
CA PHE A 273 36.12 -11.91 17.76
C PHE A 273 36.43 -11.74 19.26
N ILE A 274 35.55 -11.07 20.01
CA ILE A 274 35.71 -10.88 21.46
C ILE A 274 35.59 -12.22 22.20
N ILE A 275 34.58 -13.04 21.88
CA ILE A 275 34.43 -14.34 22.54
C ILE A 275 35.67 -15.21 22.26
N VAL A 276 36.07 -15.38 21.00
CA VAL A 276 37.17 -16.29 20.66
C VAL A 276 38.54 -15.73 21.07
N PHE A 277 38.87 -14.51 20.68
CA PHE A 277 40.23 -13.97 20.85
C PHE A 277 40.48 -13.30 22.19
N TYR A 278 39.46 -12.71 22.83
CA TYR A 278 39.62 -12.07 24.14
C TYR A 278 39.27 -13.02 25.31
N MET A 279 38.10 -13.68 25.27
CA MET A 279 37.70 -14.52 26.41
C MET A 279 38.45 -15.86 26.47
N TYR A 280 38.81 -16.41 25.31
CA TYR A 280 39.45 -17.72 25.20
C TYR A 280 40.84 -17.67 24.52
N ASN A 281 41.48 -16.50 24.48
CA ASN A 281 42.85 -16.31 23.95
C ASN A 281 43.10 -16.91 22.56
N GLY A 282 42.10 -16.88 21.68
CA GLY A 282 42.19 -17.41 20.31
C GLY A 282 41.89 -18.91 20.18
N SER A 283 41.63 -19.60 21.30
CA SER A 283 41.29 -21.02 21.30
C SER A 283 39.84 -21.26 20.89
N TYR A 284 39.65 -21.75 19.67
CA TYR A 284 38.33 -22.15 19.15
C TYR A 284 37.76 -23.36 19.88
N GLU A 285 38.63 -24.29 20.31
CA GLU A 285 38.25 -25.47 21.08
C GLU A 285 37.66 -25.07 22.43
N MET A 286 38.32 -24.16 23.16
CA MET A 286 37.83 -23.67 24.45
C MET A 286 36.62 -22.74 24.31
N ALA A 287 36.57 -21.92 23.25
CA ALA A 287 35.40 -21.10 22.96
C ALA A 287 34.16 -21.95 22.63
N GLY A 288 34.37 -23.15 22.09
CA GLY A 288 33.34 -24.14 21.84
C GLY A 288 32.14 -23.56 21.08
N THR A 289 30.95 -23.75 21.64
CA THR A 289 29.67 -23.35 21.00
C THR A 289 29.18 -21.96 21.42
N TRP A 290 29.88 -21.26 22.32
CA TRP A 290 29.42 -19.99 22.90
C TRP A 290 29.18 -18.86 21.89
N PRO A 291 30.00 -18.67 20.84
CA PRO A 291 29.72 -17.66 19.81
C PRO A 291 28.38 -17.91 19.08
N ALA A 292 28.04 -19.17 18.82
CA ALA A 292 26.79 -19.53 18.16
C ALA A 292 25.58 -19.35 19.09
N TRP A 293 25.70 -19.75 20.36
CA TRP A 293 24.66 -19.55 21.37
C TRP A 293 24.37 -18.08 21.64
N PHE A 294 25.40 -17.23 21.74
CA PHE A 294 25.26 -15.79 21.90
C PHE A 294 24.36 -15.18 20.80
N ASN A 295 24.66 -15.48 19.53
CA ASN A 295 23.91 -14.97 18.40
C ASN A 295 22.51 -15.62 18.28
N THR A 296 22.40 -16.92 18.54
CA THR A 296 21.13 -17.65 18.49
C THR A 296 20.14 -17.12 19.53
N ILE A 297 20.59 -16.97 20.77
CA ILE A 297 19.77 -16.44 21.86
C ILE A 297 19.39 -14.98 21.57
N ASN A 298 20.29 -14.18 21.02
CA ASN A 298 19.97 -12.83 20.58
C ASN A 298 18.86 -12.81 19.51
N ALA A 299 18.94 -13.65 18.48
CA ALA A 299 17.91 -13.75 17.44
C ALA A 299 16.55 -14.17 18.02
N ILE A 300 16.54 -15.18 18.90
CA ILE A 300 15.32 -15.69 19.56
C ILE A 300 14.69 -14.61 20.46
N ILE A 301 15.48 -13.97 21.32
CA ILE A 301 14.99 -12.91 22.21
C ILE A 301 14.45 -11.74 21.39
N THR A 302 15.17 -11.34 20.33
CA THR A 302 14.71 -10.27 19.44
C THR A 302 13.35 -10.62 18.83
N ALA A 303 13.23 -11.82 18.23
CA ALA A 303 12.04 -12.22 17.49
C ALA A 303 10.81 -12.47 18.38
N PHE A 304 10.98 -13.21 19.49
CA PHE A 304 9.85 -13.74 20.28
C PHE A 304 9.55 -12.95 21.55
N VAL A 305 10.49 -12.13 22.03
CA VAL A 305 10.31 -11.36 23.28
C VAL A 305 10.23 -9.87 22.98
N VAL A 306 11.26 -9.32 22.34
CA VAL A 306 11.40 -7.87 22.13
C VAL A 306 10.36 -7.32 21.16
N ILE A 307 10.19 -7.93 19.97
CA ILE A 307 9.21 -7.45 18.98
C ILE A 307 7.79 -7.39 19.57
N PRO A 308 7.26 -8.43 20.24
CA PRO A 308 5.95 -8.34 20.90
C PRO A 308 5.87 -7.27 21.99
N ILE A 309 6.92 -7.10 22.81
CA ILE A 309 6.96 -6.07 23.86
C ILE A 309 6.89 -4.67 23.24
N ILE A 310 7.72 -4.40 22.23
CA ILE A 310 7.75 -3.10 21.56
C ILE A 310 6.43 -2.81 20.86
N SER A 311 5.82 -3.81 20.21
CA SER A 311 4.50 -3.65 19.60
C SER A 311 3.45 -3.24 20.64
N LYS A 312 3.42 -3.89 21.82
CA LYS A 312 2.53 -3.50 22.93
C LYS A 312 2.83 -2.10 23.46
N ILE A 313 4.10 -1.75 23.63
CA ILE A 313 4.51 -0.41 24.08
C ILE A 313 4.05 0.65 23.08
N ALA A 314 4.27 0.44 21.77
CA ALA A 314 3.88 1.36 20.72
C ALA A 314 2.37 1.62 20.68
N THR A 315 1.54 0.60 20.94
CA THR A 315 0.09 0.81 21.05
C THR A 315 -0.33 1.64 22.27
N LYS A 316 0.49 1.70 23.32
CA LYS A 316 0.15 2.38 24.58
C LYS A 316 0.70 3.80 24.68
N ILE A 317 1.93 4.04 24.25
CA ILE A 317 2.62 5.34 24.38
C ILE A 317 2.91 6.02 23.04
N GLY A 318 2.47 5.41 21.93
CA GLY A 318 2.71 5.89 20.57
C GLY A 318 4.03 5.40 19.97
N LYS A 319 4.07 5.31 18.63
CA LYS A 319 5.20 4.75 17.86
C LYS A 319 6.52 5.50 18.08
N ARG A 320 6.48 6.85 18.07
CA ARG A 320 7.66 7.70 18.30
C ARG A 320 8.31 7.42 19.66
N ASN A 321 7.52 7.43 20.73
CA ASN A 321 8.04 7.23 22.10
C ASN A 321 8.52 5.80 22.31
N ALA A 322 7.85 4.82 21.71
CA ALA A 322 8.30 3.43 21.73
C ALA A 322 9.67 3.27 21.05
N PHE A 323 9.92 3.95 19.93
CA PHE A 323 11.23 3.94 19.27
C PHE A 323 12.32 4.62 20.10
N LEU A 324 12.03 5.76 20.74
CA LEU A 324 12.97 6.43 21.63
C LEU A 324 13.33 5.54 22.83
N LEU A 325 12.33 4.94 23.47
CA LEU A 325 12.55 4.01 24.58
C LEU A 325 13.37 2.79 24.15
N SER A 326 13.05 2.18 23.01
CA SER A 326 13.80 1.02 22.51
C SER A 326 15.25 1.38 22.19
N THR A 327 15.48 2.54 21.59
CA THR A 327 16.82 3.04 21.30
C THR A 327 17.61 3.31 22.58
N PHE A 328 16.98 3.92 23.60
CA PHE A 328 17.60 4.15 24.90
C PHE A 328 17.98 2.83 25.61
N LEU A 329 17.06 1.85 25.65
CA LEU A 329 17.34 0.53 26.19
C LEU A 329 18.48 -0.15 25.43
N SER A 330 18.56 0.03 24.11
CA SER A 330 19.65 -0.52 23.31
C SER A 330 21.02 0.06 23.70
N ILE A 331 21.10 1.37 23.98
CA ILE A 331 22.34 2.03 24.44
C ILE A 331 22.80 1.42 25.77
N LEU A 332 21.87 1.23 26.72
CA LEU A 332 22.18 0.55 27.99
C LEU A 332 22.68 -0.88 27.74
N GLY A 333 22.05 -1.60 26.81
CA GLY A 333 22.50 -2.93 26.41
C GLY A 333 23.92 -2.94 25.85
N TYR A 334 24.27 -2.01 24.95
CA TYR A 334 25.64 -1.92 24.44
C TYR A 334 26.65 -1.60 25.55
N VAL A 335 26.32 -0.70 26.47
CA VAL A 335 27.20 -0.39 27.62
C VAL A 335 27.39 -1.62 28.52
N LEU A 336 26.35 -2.43 28.72
CA LEU A 336 26.44 -3.66 29.52
C LEU A 336 27.37 -4.72 28.93
N LYS A 337 27.67 -4.69 27.62
CA LYS A 337 28.65 -5.61 27.02
C LYS A 337 30.02 -5.51 27.66
N TRP A 338 30.36 -4.35 28.26
CA TRP A 338 31.62 -4.20 28.98
C TRP A 338 31.76 -5.26 30.07
N TRP A 339 30.77 -5.38 30.95
CA TRP A 339 30.75 -6.40 32.00
C TRP A 339 30.33 -7.77 31.48
N GLY A 340 29.51 -7.84 30.43
CA GLY A 340 29.07 -9.11 29.86
C GLY A 340 30.23 -9.98 29.34
N PHE A 341 31.23 -9.35 28.73
CA PHE A 341 32.43 -10.04 28.23
C PHE A 341 33.58 -10.11 29.25
N ASP A 342 33.40 -9.62 30.49
CA ASP A 342 34.48 -9.63 31.49
C ASP A 342 34.74 -11.04 32.02
N VAL A 343 35.99 -11.51 31.88
CA VAL A 343 36.36 -12.90 32.19
C VAL A 343 36.37 -13.16 33.70
N GLU A 344 36.90 -12.21 34.49
CA GLU A 344 37.00 -12.34 35.95
C GLU A 344 35.61 -12.29 36.59
N LEU A 345 34.75 -11.40 36.12
CA LEU A 345 33.38 -11.29 36.61
C LEU A 345 32.56 -12.54 36.26
N ASN A 346 32.77 -13.13 35.08
CA ASN A 346 32.14 -14.40 34.72
C ASN A 346 32.58 -15.53 35.67
N ALA A 347 33.87 -15.62 35.99
CA ALA A 347 34.38 -16.60 36.95
C ALA A 347 33.75 -16.41 38.34
N GLN A 348 33.70 -15.18 38.84
CA GLN A 348 33.03 -14.86 40.11
C GLN A 348 31.53 -15.19 40.10
N PHE A 349 30.84 -14.94 38.99
CA PHE A 349 29.42 -15.27 38.86
C PHE A 349 29.19 -16.79 38.93
N ASN A 350 30.06 -17.59 38.31
CA ASN A 350 29.99 -19.05 38.35
C ASN A 350 30.14 -19.64 39.76
N GLU A 351 30.82 -18.93 40.66
CA GLU A 351 30.94 -19.33 42.08
C GLU A 351 29.70 -19.01 42.92
N THR A 352 28.80 -18.16 42.43
CA THR A 352 27.56 -17.81 43.16
C THR A 352 26.57 -18.97 43.17
N ALA A 353 25.68 -18.99 44.17
CA ALA A 353 24.61 -20.00 44.25
C ALA A 353 23.70 -19.99 43.00
N LEU A 354 23.45 -18.82 42.42
CA LEU A 354 22.68 -18.69 41.17
C LEU A 354 23.46 -19.27 39.98
N GLY A 355 24.74 -18.92 39.84
CA GLY A 355 25.60 -19.44 38.78
C GLY A 355 25.70 -20.97 38.80
N GLN A 356 25.97 -21.55 39.98
CA GLN A 356 26.01 -23.00 40.16
C GLN A 356 24.67 -23.68 39.81
N SER A 357 23.54 -23.09 40.23
CA SER A 357 22.22 -23.63 39.91
C SER A 357 21.93 -23.59 38.41
N LEU A 358 22.30 -22.52 37.72
CA LEU A 358 22.13 -22.40 36.27
C LEU A 358 23.01 -23.41 35.53
N THR A 359 24.28 -23.52 35.92
CA THR A 359 25.24 -24.47 35.34
C THR A 359 24.80 -25.91 35.56
N GLN A 360 24.31 -26.27 36.74
CA GLN A 360 23.77 -27.61 37.01
C GLN A 360 22.52 -27.90 36.18
N GLY A 361 21.61 -26.93 36.05
CA GLY A 361 20.41 -27.06 35.22
C GLY A 361 20.76 -27.28 33.75
N LEU A 362 21.67 -26.46 33.21
CA LEU A 362 22.16 -26.59 31.84
C LEU A 362 22.86 -27.94 31.62
N GLY A 363 23.74 -28.32 32.55
CA GLY A 363 24.43 -29.60 32.54
C GLY A 363 23.47 -30.77 32.54
N THR A 364 22.37 -30.72 33.30
CA THR A 364 21.34 -31.78 33.30
C THR A 364 20.72 -31.96 31.92
N VAL A 365 20.41 -30.85 31.23
CA VAL A 365 19.82 -30.87 29.89
C VAL A 365 20.82 -31.40 28.87
N PHE A 366 22.05 -30.87 28.86
CA PHE A 366 23.03 -31.25 27.85
C PHE A 366 23.67 -32.62 28.13
N ASN A 367 23.78 -33.08 29.36
CA ASN A 367 24.18 -34.47 29.65
C ASN A 367 23.16 -35.48 29.12
N PHE A 368 21.87 -35.09 29.04
CA PHE A 368 20.84 -35.90 28.40
C PHE A 368 20.90 -35.82 26.85
N LEU A 369 21.16 -34.63 26.29
CA LEU A 369 21.13 -34.41 24.83
C LEU A 369 22.45 -34.72 24.11
N ASN A 370 23.60 -34.54 24.75
CA ASN A 370 24.92 -34.73 24.16
C ASN A 370 25.10 -36.13 23.54
N PRO A 371 24.70 -37.25 24.20
CA PRO A 371 24.79 -38.57 23.57
C PRO A 371 23.97 -38.69 22.28
N PHE A 372 22.82 -38.00 22.20
CA PHE A 372 22.03 -37.95 20.97
C PHE A 372 22.75 -37.15 19.89
N PHE A 373 23.29 -35.98 20.22
CA PHE A 373 24.05 -35.16 19.28
C PHE A 373 25.28 -35.89 18.74
N GLU A 374 26.03 -36.59 19.59
CA GLU A 374 27.13 -37.45 19.17
C GLU A 374 26.66 -38.56 18.22
N SER A 375 25.52 -39.21 18.51
CA SER A 375 24.99 -40.29 17.68
C SER A 375 24.63 -39.89 16.24
N ILE A 376 24.30 -38.61 16.02
CA ILE A 376 23.95 -38.05 14.70
C ILE A 376 25.10 -37.26 14.06
N GLY A 377 26.29 -37.25 14.68
CA GLY A 377 27.45 -36.48 14.20
C GLY A 377 27.29 -34.96 14.36
N ALA A 378 26.47 -34.52 15.31
CA ALA A 378 26.23 -33.12 15.64
C ALA A 378 26.92 -32.70 16.96
N SER A 379 28.08 -33.28 17.27
CA SER A 379 28.88 -32.96 18.47
C SER A 379 29.24 -31.47 18.56
N TRP A 380 29.32 -30.77 17.42
CA TRP A 380 29.48 -29.32 17.34
C TRP A 380 28.31 -28.53 17.95
N PHE A 381 27.18 -29.16 18.31
CA PHE A 381 26.06 -28.56 19.04
C PHE A 381 26.09 -28.85 20.55
N ALA A 382 26.97 -29.74 21.00
CA ALA A 382 27.09 -30.10 22.41
C ALA A 382 27.57 -28.93 23.27
N ILE A 383 27.19 -28.95 24.55
CA ILE A 383 27.73 -28.04 25.56
C ILE A 383 28.43 -28.90 26.62
N ASN A 384 29.68 -28.55 26.90
CA ASN A 384 30.37 -29.00 28.11
C ASN A 384 30.27 -27.87 29.16
N VAL A 385 29.81 -28.22 30.36
CA VAL A 385 29.68 -27.28 31.48
C VAL A 385 30.82 -27.38 32.50
N ASP A 386 31.71 -28.37 32.35
CA ASP A 386 32.76 -28.69 33.32
C ASP A 386 33.79 -27.56 33.47
N ASP A 387 34.08 -26.85 32.36
CA ASP A 387 35.02 -25.72 32.33
C ASP A 387 34.38 -24.39 32.76
N GLY A 388 33.12 -24.42 33.20
CA GLY A 388 32.33 -23.24 33.54
C GLY A 388 31.64 -22.61 32.33
N VAL A 389 30.54 -21.90 32.60
CA VAL A 389 29.68 -21.30 31.57
C VAL A 389 29.84 -19.78 31.59
N PRO A 390 30.05 -19.10 30.43
CA PRO A 390 30.20 -17.65 30.38
C PRO A 390 28.82 -16.95 30.43
N TRP A 391 28.08 -17.12 31.53
CA TRP A 391 26.69 -16.64 31.64
C TRP A 391 26.51 -15.14 31.37
N LEU A 392 27.50 -14.31 31.69
CA LEU A 392 27.36 -12.86 31.57
C LEU A 392 27.36 -12.37 30.12
N ILE A 393 27.80 -13.17 29.14
CA ILE A 393 27.72 -12.77 27.72
C ILE A 393 26.25 -12.57 27.30
N PHE A 394 25.30 -13.19 28.00
CA PHE A 394 23.87 -13.07 27.73
C PHE A 394 23.22 -11.87 28.44
N LEU A 395 23.88 -11.28 29.45
CA LEU A 395 23.38 -10.13 30.22
C LEU A 395 22.97 -8.93 29.33
N PRO A 396 23.73 -8.55 28.29
CA PRO A 396 23.39 -7.42 27.42
C PRO A 396 22.17 -7.69 26.53
N ILE A 397 21.92 -8.95 26.15
CA ILE A 397 20.99 -9.33 25.08
C ILE A 397 19.57 -8.78 25.29
N PRO A 398 18.94 -8.95 26.47
CA PRO A 398 17.57 -8.47 26.69
C PRO A 398 17.41 -6.95 26.48
N LEU A 399 18.49 -6.16 26.55
CA LEU A 399 18.45 -4.72 26.37
C LEU A 399 18.97 -4.30 24.99
N PHE A 400 20.09 -4.84 24.51
CA PHE A 400 20.62 -4.41 23.20
C PHE A 400 19.71 -4.87 22.04
N ALA A 401 19.01 -5.99 22.19
CA ALA A 401 18.05 -6.49 21.19
C ALA A 401 16.91 -5.50 20.90
N PHE A 402 16.59 -4.57 21.82
CA PHE A 402 15.62 -3.50 21.59
C PHE A 402 16.00 -2.57 20.44
N GLY A 403 17.29 -2.43 20.10
CA GLY A 403 17.73 -1.59 18.99
C GLY A 403 17.18 -2.11 17.65
N MET A 404 17.55 -3.35 17.31
CA MET A 404 17.11 -4.00 16.07
C MET A 404 15.62 -4.35 16.07
N GLY A 405 15.12 -4.88 17.20
CA GLY A 405 13.70 -5.20 17.35
C GLY A 405 12.82 -3.96 17.23
N GLY A 406 13.23 -2.84 17.83
CA GLY A 406 12.48 -1.58 17.77
C GLY A 406 12.50 -0.95 16.39
N LEU A 407 13.66 -0.97 15.75
CA LEU A 407 13.85 -0.44 14.41
C LEU A 407 12.92 -1.13 13.40
N PHE A 408 13.02 -2.45 13.24
CA PHE A 408 12.27 -3.16 12.19
C PHE A 408 10.77 -3.31 12.50
N THR A 409 10.38 -3.22 13.78
CA THR A 409 8.96 -3.26 14.17
C THR A 409 8.25 -1.93 13.88
N LEU A 410 8.90 -0.80 14.17
CA LEU A 410 8.23 0.50 14.16
C LEU A 410 8.42 1.26 12.85
N MET A 411 9.61 1.17 12.22
CA MET A 411 9.93 2.02 11.07
C MET A 411 8.99 1.83 9.89
N MET A 412 8.62 0.59 9.57
CA MET A 412 7.69 0.31 8.46
C MET A 412 6.32 0.96 8.68
N SER A 413 5.82 0.95 9.92
CA SER A 413 4.56 1.62 10.26
C SER A 413 4.71 3.14 10.24
N MET A 414 5.84 3.69 10.69
CA MET A 414 6.10 5.13 10.70
C MET A 414 6.29 5.69 9.28
N THR A 415 6.84 4.88 8.34
CA THR A 415 6.90 5.25 6.92
C THR A 415 5.50 5.42 6.33
N ALA A 416 4.54 4.56 6.71
CA ALA A 416 3.15 4.71 6.28
C ALA A 416 2.52 6.01 6.80
N ASP A 417 2.79 6.38 8.05
CA ASP A 417 2.33 7.66 8.62
C ASP A 417 2.86 8.88 7.85
N VAL A 418 4.11 8.80 7.38
CA VAL A 418 4.71 9.84 6.55
C VAL A 418 4.11 9.86 5.14
N CYS A 419 3.70 8.71 4.60
CA CYS A 419 2.97 8.66 3.33
C CYS A 419 1.60 9.32 3.44
N ASP A 420 0.91 9.17 4.57
CA ASP A 420 -0.35 9.86 4.85
C ASP A 420 -0.15 11.38 4.96
N LEU A 421 0.94 11.82 5.60
CA LEU A 421 1.31 13.24 5.62
C LEU A 421 1.60 13.77 4.21
N ASP A 422 2.36 13.02 3.40
CA ASP A 422 2.67 13.41 2.01
C ASP A 422 1.40 13.50 1.16
N GLU A 423 0.46 12.56 1.33
CA GLU A 423 -0.85 12.60 0.67
C GLU A 423 -1.68 13.84 1.09
N LEU A 424 -1.57 14.25 2.36
CA LEU A 424 -2.26 15.44 2.86
C LEU A 424 -1.69 16.73 2.25
N GLU A 425 -0.36 16.84 2.19
CA GLU A 425 0.37 18.04 1.74
C GLU A 425 0.46 18.17 0.22
N ASN A 426 0.68 17.06 -0.50
CA ASN A 426 0.99 17.05 -1.93
C ASN A 426 -0.12 16.44 -2.81
N GLY A 427 -1.20 15.92 -2.21
CA GLY A 427 -2.32 15.32 -2.93
C GLY A 427 -2.06 13.91 -3.46
N LEU A 428 -3.00 13.39 -4.25
CA LEU A 428 -2.92 12.04 -4.86
C LEU A 428 -2.00 12.02 -6.09
N PRO A 429 -1.42 10.85 -6.45
CA PRO A 429 -1.58 9.54 -5.82
C PRO A 429 -0.64 9.29 -4.65
N ARG A 430 -1.07 8.43 -3.70
CA ARG A 430 -0.30 7.99 -2.54
C ARG A 430 0.98 7.24 -2.98
N LYS A 431 2.15 7.76 -2.63
CA LYS A 431 3.46 7.28 -3.12
C LYS A 431 4.12 6.21 -2.21
N GLU A 432 3.35 5.32 -1.59
CA GLU A 432 3.89 4.33 -0.64
C GLU A 432 5.02 3.47 -1.21
N GLY A 433 4.85 2.98 -2.44
CA GLY A 433 5.88 2.18 -3.12
C GLY A 433 7.20 2.94 -3.30
N THR A 434 7.13 4.24 -3.61
CA THR A 434 8.31 5.09 -3.80
C THR A 434 9.02 5.34 -2.46
N PHE A 435 8.28 5.68 -1.40
CA PHE A 435 8.85 5.87 -0.07
C PHE A 435 9.52 4.58 0.44
N GLY A 436 8.87 3.43 0.27
CA GLY A 436 9.42 2.12 0.63
C GLY A 436 10.69 1.78 -0.15
N ALA A 437 10.71 2.01 -1.47
CA ALA A 437 11.88 1.75 -2.31
C ALA A 437 13.08 2.61 -1.88
N ILE A 438 12.86 3.89 -1.58
CA ILE A 438 13.92 4.81 -1.15
C ILE A 438 14.43 4.44 0.24
N TYR A 439 13.54 4.07 1.15
CA TYR A 439 13.90 3.61 2.49
C TYR A 439 14.87 2.42 2.42
N TRP A 440 14.53 1.39 1.65
CA TRP A 440 15.39 0.21 1.49
C TRP A 440 16.68 0.51 0.73
N LEU A 441 16.65 1.43 -0.24
CA LEU A 441 17.86 1.89 -0.91
C LEU A 441 18.84 2.52 0.10
N MET A 442 18.36 3.37 1.00
CA MET A 442 19.18 3.99 2.05
C MET A 442 19.74 2.94 3.02
N VAL A 443 18.95 1.93 3.40
CA VAL A 443 19.41 0.83 4.25
C VAL A 443 20.56 0.06 3.57
N LYS A 444 20.42 -0.28 2.28
CA LYS A 444 21.46 -1.01 1.53
C LYS A 444 22.74 -0.21 1.35
N LEU A 445 22.63 1.06 1.00
CA LEU A 445 23.78 1.95 0.89
C LEU A 445 24.47 2.13 2.25
N GLY A 446 23.70 2.25 3.32
CA GLY A 446 24.24 2.24 4.67
C GLY A 446 24.97 0.96 5.01
N GLN A 447 24.40 -0.19 4.68
CA GLN A 447 25.05 -1.48 4.92
C GLN A 447 26.37 -1.58 4.16
N SER A 448 26.43 -1.09 2.91
CA SER A 448 27.69 -0.99 2.18
C SER A 448 28.74 -0.20 2.96
N ILE A 449 28.38 0.97 3.47
CA ILE A 449 29.29 1.85 4.21
C ILE A 449 29.71 1.17 5.53
N ALA A 450 28.76 0.55 6.23
CA ALA A 450 29.01 -0.17 7.47
C ALA A 450 30.03 -1.29 7.28
N LEU A 451 29.90 -2.08 6.22
CA LEU A 451 30.82 -3.19 5.94
C LEU A 451 32.24 -2.71 5.65
N VAL A 452 32.40 -1.64 4.86
CA VAL A 452 33.73 -1.05 4.62
C VAL A 452 34.33 -0.51 5.92
N LEU A 453 33.55 0.26 6.67
CA LEU A 453 34.01 0.86 7.93
C LEU A 453 34.30 -0.19 9.01
N SER A 454 33.62 -1.33 9.02
CA SER A 454 33.92 -2.45 9.94
C SER A 454 35.36 -2.94 9.75
N GLY A 455 35.79 -3.13 8.49
CA GLY A 455 37.17 -3.49 8.15
C GLY A 455 38.18 -2.42 8.52
N VAL A 456 37.83 -1.14 8.31
CA VAL A 456 38.64 0.01 8.73
C VAL A 456 38.82 0.03 10.26
N ILE A 457 37.75 -0.20 11.03
CA ILE A 457 37.79 -0.22 12.49
C ILE A 457 38.71 -1.36 12.97
N LEU A 458 38.60 -2.56 12.40
CA LEU A 458 39.50 -3.68 12.73
C LEU A 458 40.97 -3.35 12.47
N SER A 459 41.25 -2.68 11.34
CA SER A 459 42.60 -2.21 11.02
C SER A 459 43.10 -1.16 12.02
N MET A 460 42.27 -0.19 12.38
CA MET A 460 42.59 0.85 13.38
C MET A 460 42.79 0.29 14.79
N VAL A 461 42.04 -0.74 15.16
CA VAL A 461 42.18 -1.47 16.44
C VAL A 461 43.48 -2.29 16.49
N GLY A 462 44.11 -2.54 15.33
CA GLY A 462 45.34 -3.30 15.24
C GLY A 462 45.11 -4.81 15.30
N PHE A 463 43.99 -5.29 14.76
CA PHE A 463 43.70 -6.72 14.65
C PHE A 463 44.62 -7.36 13.59
N VAL A 464 45.34 -8.43 13.97
CA VAL A 464 46.26 -9.14 13.08
C VAL A 464 45.62 -10.49 12.70
N PRO A 465 45.13 -10.67 11.46
CA PRO A 465 44.33 -11.85 11.09
C PRO A 465 44.98 -13.22 11.35
N ASP A 466 46.29 -13.32 11.16
CA ASP A 466 47.04 -14.59 11.25
C ASP A 466 47.74 -14.80 12.60
N ALA A 467 47.54 -13.91 13.58
CA ALA A 467 48.13 -14.08 14.89
C ALA A 467 47.32 -15.06 15.75
N GLU A 468 48.00 -16.08 16.31
CA GLU A 468 47.40 -17.03 17.25
C GLU A 468 46.82 -16.34 18.49
N ILE A 469 47.54 -15.33 19.01
CA ILE A 469 47.13 -14.51 20.14
C ILE A 469 47.23 -13.04 19.75
N GLN A 470 46.16 -12.29 20.01
CA GLN A 470 46.10 -10.85 19.77
C GLN A 470 46.70 -10.08 20.96
N THR A 471 47.16 -8.84 20.72
CA THR A 471 47.66 -8.02 21.83
C THR A 471 46.52 -7.62 22.78
N ILE A 472 46.84 -7.43 24.07
CA ILE A 472 45.86 -6.98 25.07
C ILE A 472 45.25 -5.63 24.67
N GLU A 473 46.07 -4.72 24.12
CA GLU A 473 45.62 -3.43 23.61
C GLU A 473 44.62 -3.59 22.46
N THR A 474 44.92 -4.46 21.49
CA THR A 474 44.01 -4.80 20.38
C THR A 474 42.66 -5.28 20.92
N MET A 475 42.66 -6.20 21.89
CA MET A 475 41.42 -6.75 22.47
C MET A 475 40.63 -5.71 23.26
N TYR A 476 41.32 -4.83 23.99
CA TYR A 476 40.69 -3.73 24.72
C TYR A 476 40.04 -2.72 23.76
N ASN A 477 40.77 -2.30 22.72
CA ASN A 477 40.27 -1.39 21.69
C ASN A 477 39.10 -2.01 20.89
N LEU A 478 39.13 -3.32 20.64
CA LEU A 478 38.04 -4.04 19.99
C LEU A 478 36.75 -3.99 20.81
N ARG A 479 36.85 -4.24 22.12
CA ARG A 479 35.70 -4.13 23.05
C ARG A 479 35.16 -2.70 23.13
N ILE A 480 36.04 -1.71 23.17
CA ILE A 480 35.64 -0.29 23.12
C ILE A 480 34.87 0.00 21.84
N ALA A 481 35.38 -0.44 20.69
CA ALA A 481 34.73 -0.23 19.40
C ALA A 481 33.35 -0.90 19.34
N ASP A 482 33.22 -2.15 19.82
CA ASP A 482 31.95 -2.91 19.87
C ASP A 482 30.86 -2.24 20.75
N ILE A 483 31.25 -1.32 21.63
CA ILE A 483 30.33 -0.59 22.51
C ILE A 483 30.08 0.83 22.01
N ILE A 484 31.14 1.62 21.80
CA ILE A 484 31.03 3.05 21.51
C ILE A 484 30.40 3.29 20.14
N VAL A 485 30.72 2.48 19.13
CA VAL A 485 30.20 2.65 17.77
C VAL A 485 28.67 2.50 17.74
N PRO A 486 28.08 1.37 18.18
CA PRO A 486 26.63 1.23 18.18
C PRO A 486 25.93 2.12 19.21
N ALA A 487 26.51 2.35 20.40
CA ALA A 487 25.90 3.24 21.40
C ALA A 487 25.88 4.70 20.92
N GLY A 488 26.96 5.16 20.29
CA GLY A 488 27.08 6.52 19.76
C GLY A 488 26.15 6.76 18.57
N THR A 489 26.09 5.83 17.62
CA THR A 489 25.15 5.91 16.49
C THR A 489 23.69 5.85 16.96
N ALA A 490 23.36 4.99 17.94
CA ALA A 490 22.03 4.95 18.56
C ALA A 490 21.71 6.25 19.32
N ALA A 491 22.67 6.86 20.01
CA ALA A 491 22.48 8.15 20.68
C ALA A 491 22.21 9.28 19.68
N ILE A 492 22.91 9.32 18.56
CA ILE A 492 22.64 10.28 17.48
C ILE A 492 21.24 10.02 16.89
N ALA A 493 20.87 8.75 16.66
CA ALA A 493 19.53 8.40 16.18
C ALA A 493 18.43 8.84 17.14
N PHE A 494 18.66 8.69 18.45
CA PHE A 494 17.77 9.16 19.50
C PHE A 494 17.57 10.67 19.41
N ILE A 495 18.65 11.45 19.24
CA ILE A 495 18.58 12.92 19.08
C ILE A 495 17.81 13.30 17.80
N VAL A 496 18.06 12.61 16.68
CA VAL A 496 17.35 12.84 15.40
C VAL A 496 15.84 12.61 15.56
N MET A 497 15.46 11.52 16.23
CA MET A 497 14.06 11.15 16.46
C MET A 497 13.41 11.93 17.59
N TRP A 498 14.18 12.52 18.49
CA TRP A 498 13.66 13.43 19.50
C TRP A 498 12.97 14.63 18.85
N GLY A 499 13.53 15.15 17.76
CA GLY A 499 12.92 16.20 16.95
C GLY A 499 11.88 15.72 15.94
N TYR A 500 11.39 14.49 16.01
CA TYR A 500 10.38 13.97 15.08
C TYR A 500 8.97 14.48 15.45
N ASN A 501 8.28 15.10 14.50
CA ASN A 501 7.06 15.88 14.75
C ASN A 501 5.74 15.13 14.51
N LEU A 502 5.79 13.86 14.06
CA LEU A 502 4.59 13.03 13.90
C LEU A 502 4.42 12.16 15.14
N ASP A 503 3.60 12.62 16.06
CA ASP A 503 3.10 11.83 17.18
C ASP A 503 1.74 11.19 16.85
N GLU A 504 1.24 10.36 17.76
CA GLU A 504 0.02 9.59 17.53
C GLU A 504 -1.21 10.49 17.34
N ASP A 505 -1.26 11.61 18.05
CA ASP A 505 -2.34 12.59 17.95
C ASP A 505 -2.35 13.26 16.58
N ARG A 506 -1.17 13.69 16.09
CA ARG A 506 -1.02 14.27 14.76
C ARG A 506 -1.35 13.25 13.66
N VAL A 507 -0.90 12.01 13.79
CA VAL A 507 -1.23 10.93 12.83
C VAL A 507 -2.73 10.66 12.82
N ALA A 508 -3.38 10.63 13.99
CA ALA A 508 -4.83 10.47 14.09
C ALA A 508 -5.59 11.64 13.46
N GLU A 509 -5.11 12.88 13.61
CA GLU A 509 -5.66 14.07 12.96
C GLU A 509 -5.56 13.96 11.43
N ILE A 510 -4.38 13.65 10.89
CA ILE A 510 -4.15 13.45 9.46
C ILE A 510 -5.09 12.36 8.93
N GLY A 511 -5.18 11.24 9.64
CA GLY A 511 -6.07 10.14 9.26
C GLY A 511 -7.55 10.54 9.25
N LYS A 512 -8.00 11.40 10.16
CA LYS A 512 -9.37 11.95 10.14
C LYS A 512 -9.59 12.89 8.95
N VAL A 513 -8.62 13.76 8.64
CA VAL A 513 -8.70 14.68 7.50
C VAL A 513 -8.71 13.92 6.18
N LEU A 514 -7.80 12.95 6.00
CA LEU A 514 -7.79 12.08 4.83
C LEU A 514 -9.05 11.23 4.73
N LYS A 515 -9.57 10.71 5.85
CA LYS A 515 -10.87 10.03 5.84
C LYS A 515 -11.99 10.97 5.40
N ARG A 516 -12.03 12.22 5.87
CA ARG A 516 -13.00 13.21 5.36
C ARG A 516 -12.85 13.48 3.86
N ARG A 517 -11.61 13.54 3.35
CA ARG A 517 -11.31 13.64 1.91
C ARG A 517 -11.66 12.36 1.12
N LYS A 518 -11.58 11.19 1.76
CA LYS A 518 -11.84 9.85 1.19
C LYS A 518 -13.24 9.32 1.45
N VAL A 519 -14.05 10.00 2.26
CA VAL A 519 -15.49 9.77 2.30
C VAL A 519 -15.99 10.29 0.96
N LYS A 520 -15.87 9.44 -0.06
CA LYS A 520 -16.95 9.32 -1.03
C LYS A 520 -18.21 9.19 -0.15
N PRO A 521 -19.21 10.07 -0.25
CA PRO A 521 -20.47 9.78 0.36
C PRO A 521 -20.86 8.40 -0.14
N LYS A 522 -21.55 7.65 0.73
CA LYS A 522 -22.20 6.41 0.31
C LYS A 522 -22.82 6.70 -1.05
N VAL A 523 -22.44 5.92 -2.06
CA VAL A 523 -23.31 5.77 -3.23
C VAL A 523 -24.58 5.20 -2.62
N ILE A 524 -25.51 6.10 -2.30
CA ILE A 524 -26.90 5.73 -2.14
C ILE A 524 -27.27 5.43 -3.57
N SER A 525 -27.06 4.18 -3.98
CA SER A 525 -27.56 3.74 -5.27
C SER A 525 -29.04 4.08 -5.26
N SER A 526 -29.52 4.72 -6.31
CA SER A 526 -30.96 4.94 -6.47
C SER A 526 -31.72 3.62 -6.65
N SER A 527 -31.06 2.45 -6.54
CA SER A 527 -31.66 1.10 -6.53
C SER A 527 -32.53 0.79 -5.30
N GLY A 528 -33.17 1.82 -4.73
CA GLY A 528 -34.04 1.67 -3.58
C GLY A 528 -35.26 0.81 -3.86
N TYR A 529 -35.86 0.88 -5.06
CA TYR A 529 -37.12 0.17 -5.30
C TYR A 529 -36.98 -1.37 -5.31
N LEU A 530 -35.97 -1.90 -6.01
CA LEU A 530 -35.75 -3.35 -6.10
C LEU A 530 -35.26 -3.95 -4.77
N ASN A 531 -34.40 -3.22 -4.03
CA ASN A 531 -33.91 -3.65 -2.73
C ASN A 531 -34.94 -3.53 -1.59
N HIS A 532 -35.86 -2.56 -1.64
CA HIS A 532 -36.84 -2.38 -0.55
C HIS A 532 -38.03 -3.35 -0.59
N LYS A 533 -38.38 -3.92 -1.75
CA LYS A 533 -39.54 -4.84 -1.90
C LYS A 533 -39.16 -6.28 -2.32
N ASN A 534 -37.87 -6.65 -2.33
CA ASN A 534 -37.40 -7.95 -2.85
C ASN A 534 -37.87 -8.26 -4.29
N PHE A 535 -38.00 -7.24 -5.15
CA PHE A 535 -38.30 -7.47 -6.56
C PHE A 535 -37.00 -7.71 -7.32
N SER A 536 -36.98 -8.72 -8.19
CA SER A 536 -35.90 -8.87 -9.17
C SER A 536 -36.33 -8.27 -10.52
N PHE A 537 -35.37 -7.76 -11.31
CA PHE A 537 -35.66 -7.32 -12.68
C PHE A 537 -36.32 -8.41 -13.54
N GLU A 538 -36.00 -9.68 -13.25
CA GLU A 538 -36.55 -10.85 -13.94
C GLU A 538 -38.07 -11.00 -13.72
N GLU A 539 -38.58 -10.60 -12.55
CA GLU A 539 -40.03 -10.66 -12.24
C GLU A 539 -40.84 -9.63 -13.01
N LEU A 540 -40.23 -8.51 -13.44
CA LEU A 540 -40.91 -7.47 -14.21
C LEU A 540 -41.14 -7.87 -15.68
N ASN A 541 -40.42 -8.88 -16.19
CA ASN A 541 -40.48 -9.41 -17.55
C ASN A 541 -40.58 -8.31 -18.64
N LEU A 542 -39.78 -7.25 -18.48
CA LEU A 542 -39.78 -6.10 -19.40
C LEU A 542 -39.10 -6.48 -20.70
N GLN A 543 -39.72 -6.08 -21.81
CA GLN A 543 -39.21 -6.31 -23.15
C GLN A 543 -39.11 -4.97 -23.90
N PRO A 544 -38.15 -4.82 -24.83
CA PRO A 544 -38.11 -3.66 -25.72
C PRO A 544 -39.42 -3.58 -26.51
N GLU A 545 -39.99 -2.38 -26.65
CA GLU A 545 -41.19 -2.16 -27.44
C GLU A 545 -40.81 -1.48 -28.77
N LEU A 546 -40.89 -2.21 -29.88
CA LEU A 546 -40.57 -1.70 -31.22
C LEU A 546 -41.38 -0.45 -31.63
N LYS A 547 -42.48 -0.15 -30.92
CA LYS A 547 -43.25 1.10 -31.09
C LYS A 547 -42.42 2.34 -30.71
N TYR A 548 -41.51 2.21 -29.75
CA TYR A 548 -40.76 3.31 -29.15
C TYR A 548 -39.24 3.13 -29.28
N ASP A 549 -38.79 1.88 -29.17
CA ASP A 549 -37.37 1.51 -29.13
C ASP A 549 -36.88 1.14 -30.54
N LEU A 550 -35.75 1.70 -30.95
CA LEU A 550 -35.13 1.36 -32.23
C LEU A 550 -34.36 0.03 -32.12
N ASP A 551 -34.43 -0.77 -33.18
CA ASP A 551 -33.55 -1.92 -33.33
C ASP A 551 -32.14 -1.47 -33.73
N TYR A 552 -31.18 -1.71 -32.83
CA TYR A 552 -29.77 -1.40 -33.01
C TYR A 552 -28.94 -2.59 -33.50
N ALA A 553 -29.47 -3.82 -33.53
CA ALA A 553 -28.73 -5.01 -33.94
C ALA A 553 -28.21 -4.91 -35.38
N SER A 554 -28.91 -4.14 -36.22
CA SER A 554 -28.58 -3.91 -37.63
C SER A 554 -27.79 -2.61 -37.89
N LYS A 555 -27.45 -1.83 -36.86
CA LYS A 555 -26.85 -0.48 -37.01
C LYS A 555 -25.38 -0.43 -36.61
N SER A 556 -24.56 0.19 -37.44
CA SER A 556 -23.17 0.49 -37.14
C SER A 556 -23.03 1.64 -36.12
N PRO A 557 -21.91 1.73 -35.37
CA PRO A 557 -21.67 2.84 -34.44
C PRO A 557 -21.75 4.23 -35.11
N LYS A 558 -21.35 4.33 -36.37
CA LYS A 558 -21.43 5.58 -37.15
C LYS A 558 -22.89 6.00 -37.42
N GLU A 559 -23.77 5.04 -37.69
CA GLU A 559 -25.20 5.30 -37.86
C GLU A 559 -25.86 5.73 -36.54
N ILE A 560 -25.48 5.12 -35.42
CA ILE A 560 -25.95 5.51 -34.09
C ILE A 560 -25.53 6.96 -33.79
N LYS A 561 -24.28 7.34 -34.08
CA LYS A 561 -23.79 8.72 -33.93
C LYS A 561 -24.58 9.71 -34.79
N MET A 562 -24.89 9.36 -36.04
CA MET A 562 -25.72 10.21 -36.91
C MET A 562 -27.15 10.36 -36.38
N LEU A 563 -27.76 9.28 -35.87
CA LEU A 563 -29.08 9.31 -35.24
C LEU A 563 -29.08 10.16 -33.96
N PHE A 564 -28.05 10.03 -33.13
CA PHE A 564 -27.86 10.86 -31.94
C PHE A 564 -27.81 12.34 -32.33
N ALA A 565 -26.94 12.71 -33.28
CA ALA A 565 -26.80 14.10 -33.72
C ALA A 565 -28.11 14.65 -34.32
N SER A 566 -28.86 13.84 -35.07
CA SER A 566 -30.18 14.23 -35.58
C SER A 566 -31.19 14.41 -34.45
N THR A 567 -31.19 13.53 -33.45
CA THR A 567 -32.11 13.59 -32.31
C THR A 567 -31.83 14.83 -31.47
N LEU A 568 -30.56 15.13 -31.20
CA LEU A 568 -30.15 16.33 -30.46
C LEU A 568 -30.55 17.62 -31.21
N LYS A 569 -30.37 17.65 -32.54
CA LYS A 569 -30.77 18.80 -33.37
C LYS A 569 -32.27 19.04 -33.44
N ASN A 570 -33.09 18.01 -33.23
CA ASN A 570 -34.55 18.16 -33.16
C ASN A 570 -35.00 18.88 -31.87
N GLY A 571 -34.09 19.05 -30.91
CA GLY A 571 -34.33 19.75 -29.66
C GLY A 571 -34.86 18.81 -28.56
N LEU A 572 -34.39 19.06 -27.34
CA LEU A 572 -34.85 18.46 -26.11
C LEU A 572 -35.98 19.29 -25.51
N HIS A 573 -36.88 18.64 -24.78
CA HIS A 573 -37.85 19.35 -23.94
C HIS A 573 -37.10 20.19 -22.89
N GLY A 574 -36.28 19.54 -22.06
CA GLY A 574 -35.45 20.21 -21.07
C GLY A 574 -34.10 19.55 -20.82
N ILE A 575 -33.17 20.30 -20.23
CA ILE A 575 -31.88 19.79 -19.77
C ILE A 575 -31.55 20.38 -18.40
N CYS A 576 -30.94 19.58 -17.53
CA CYS A 576 -30.40 20.08 -16.27
C CYS A 576 -29.07 20.76 -16.54
N PHE A 577 -28.93 22.00 -16.07
CA PHE A 577 -27.77 22.83 -16.30
C PHE A 577 -26.64 22.42 -15.38
N SER A 578 -25.47 22.20 -15.97
CA SER A 578 -24.24 21.83 -15.29
C SER A 578 -23.31 23.05 -15.29
N PRO A 579 -23.32 23.91 -14.24
CA PRO A 579 -22.61 25.16 -14.30
C PRO A 579 -21.10 25.01 -14.05
N TYR A 580 -20.65 24.02 -13.28
CA TYR A 580 -19.29 23.99 -12.69
C TYR A 580 -18.20 23.57 -13.70
N GLU A 581 -17.08 24.28 -13.69
CA GLU A 581 -15.90 24.01 -14.53
C GLU A 581 -14.89 23.07 -13.84
N GLU A 582 -13.90 22.61 -14.60
CA GLU A 582 -12.82 21.78 -14.07
C GLU A 582 -12.08 22.52 -12.93
N GLY A 583 -12.03 21.88 -11.75
CA GLY A 583 -11.43 22.45 -10.55
C GLY A 583 -12.38 23.27 -9.66
N GLN A 584 -13.66 23.42 -10.03
CA GLN A 584 -14.70 24.01 -9.19
C GLN A 584 -15.57 22.94 -8.51
N ASP A 585 -16.10 23.24 -7.33
CA ASP A 585 -17.03 22.40 -6.55
C ASP A 585 -18.24 23.22 -6.05
N LEU A 586 -19.23 22.56 -5.41
CA LEU A 586 -20.44 23.17 -4.83
C LEU A 586 -20.18 24.31 -3.83
N SER A 587 -18.96 24.40 -3.30
CA SER A 587 -18.59 25.49 -2.40
C SER A 587 -18.21 26.79 -3.11
N ASP A 588 -17.81 26.71 -4.38
CA ASP A 588 -17.28 27.84 -5.13
C ASP A 588 -18.39 28.75 -5.65
N GLU A 589 -18.03 30.01 -5.94
CA GLU A 589 -18.95 31.02 -6.45
C GLU A 589 -18.88 31.06 -7.98
N LEU A 590 -20.03 30.87 -8.62
CA LEU A 590 -20.17 30.86 -10.07
C LEU A 590 -20.22 32.28 -10.62
N THR A 591 -19.56 32.50 -11.75
CA THR A 591 -19.59 33.80 -12.44
C THR A 591 -20.71 33.86 -13.48
N GLU A 592 -21.23 35.06 -13.71
CA GLU A 592 -22.25 35.30 -14.73
C GLU A 592 -21.72 34.99 -16.14
N GLU A 593 -20.45 35.32 -16.42
CA GLU A 593 -19.80 35.05 -17.69
C GLU A 593 -19.73 33.55 -18.02
N GLN A 594 -19.40 32.73 -17.02
CA GLN A 594 -19.34 31.27 -17.13
C GLN A 594 -20.71 30.69 -17.49
N ILE A 595 -21.75 31.11 -16.77
CA ILE A 595 -23.12 30.64 -17.01
C ILE A 595 -23.60 31.10 -18.40
N SER A 596 -23.32 32.36 -18.77
CA SER A 596 -23.64 32.90 -20.09
C SER A 596 -22.94 32.15 -21.23
N ARG A 597 -21.68 31.75 -21.05
CA ARG A 597 -20.92 30.97 -22.03
C ARG A 597 -21.55 29.59 -22.24
N ARG A 598 -21.78 28.85 -21.16
CA ARG A 598 -22.38 27.50 -21.21
C ARG A 598 -23.83 27.51 -21.69
N MET A 599 -24.62 28.52 -21.31
CA MET A 599 -26.01 28.68 -21.78
C MET A 599 -26.09 28.84 -23.30
N ARG A 600 -25.16 29.60 -23.89
CA ARG A 600 -25.09 29.78 -25.36
C ARG A 600 -24.89 28.47 -26.12
N ILE A 601 -24.20 27.51 -25.52
CA ILE A 601 -23.92 26.20 -26.12
C ILE A 601 -25.17 25.33 -26.15
N ILE A 602 -25.94 25.30 -25.06
CA ILE A 602 -27.11 24.43 -24.93
C ILE A 602 -28.37 25.01 -25.56
N LYS A 603 -28.47 26.35 -25.66
CA LYS A 603 -29.64 27.07 -26.17
C LYS A 603 -30.23 26.50 -27.47
N PRO A 604 -29.44 26.12 -28.50
CA PRO A 604 -30.02 25.61 -29.75
C PRO A 604 -30.71 24.24 -29.60
N TYR A 605 -30.48 23.54 -28.49
CA TYR A 605 -30.83 22.14 -28.32
C TYR A 605 -31.88 21.90 -27.24
N THR A 606 -32.39 22.93 -26.57
CA THR A 606 -33.36 22.77 -25.47
C THR A 606 -34.33 23.94 -25.39
N GLN A 607 -35.52 23.70 -24.83
CA GLN A 607 -36.52 24.74 -24.56
C GLN A 607 -36.63 25.08 -23.07
N TRP A 608 -36.24 24.14 -22.20
CA TRP A 608 -36.28 24.28 -20.75
C TRP A 608 -34.91 24.03 -20.12
N VAL A 609 -34.59 24.81 -19.10
CA VAL A 609 -33.39 24.62 -18.31
C VAL A 609 -33.77 24.42 -16.85
N ARG A 610 -33.15 23.43 -16.22
CA ARG A 610 -33.32 23.16 -14.79
C ARG A 610 -32.05 23.52 -14.02
N SER A 611 -32.20 24.23 -12.90
CA SER A 611 -31.15 24.49 -11.91
C SER A 611 -31.48 23.85 -10.56
N PHE A 612 -30.44 23.54 -9.78
CA PHE A 612 -30.57 22.80 -8.51
C PHE A 612 -30.48 23.68 -7.25
N SER A 613 -29.89 24.87 -7.38
CA SER A 613 -29.68 25.84 -6.31
C SER A 613 -30.01 27.25 -6.83
N CYS A 614 -30.21 28.18 -5.91
CA CYS A 614 -30.43 29.60 -6.14
C CYS A 614 -29.33 30.49 -5.55
N THR A 615 -28.25 29.93 -5.01
CA THR A 615 -27.21 30.72 -4.32
C THR A 615 -25.82 30.52 -4.94
N LYS A 616 -24.87 31.39 -4.56
CA LYS A 616 -23.46 31.36 -4.99
C LYS A 616 -23.28 31.42 -6.51
N GLY A 617 -24.06 32.27 -7.17
CA GLY A 617 -24.06 32.45 -8.61
C GLY A 617 -25.02 31.53 -9.37
N ASN A 618 -25.65 30.54 -8.73
CA ASN A 618 -26.70 29.74 -9.39
C ASN A 618 -27.94 30.60 -9.73
N GLU A 619 -28.15 31.72 -9.04
CA GLU A 619 -29.20 32.71 -9.35
C GLU A 619 -29.07 33.36 -10.75
N TYR A 620 -27.88 33.31 -11.37
CA TYR A 620 -27.70 33.81 -12.73
C TYR A 620 -28.27 32.85 -13.78
N ILE A 621 -28.38 31.54 -13.49
CA ILE A 621 -28.89 30.53 -14.42
C ILE A 621 -30.30 30.89 -14.93
N PRO A 622 -31.31 31.09 -14.06
CA PRO A 622 -32.65 31.43 -14.53
C PRO A 622 -32.73 32.81 -15.21
N LYS A 623 -31.93 33.79 -14.76
CA LYS A 623 -31.88 35.13 -15.38
C LYS A 623 -31.40 35.03 -16.84
N ILE A 624 -30.27 34.38 -17.06
CA ILE A 624 -29.66 34.21 -18.39
C ILE A 624 -30.52 33.28 -19.27
N ALA A 625 -31.16 32.27 -18.69
CA ALA A 625 -32.09 31.40 -19.43
C ALA A 625 -33.26 32.22 -20.00
N LYS A 626 -33.88 33.09 -19.20
CA LYS A 626 -34.97 33.97 -19.65
C LYS A 626 -34.52 34.96 -20.73
N GLU A 627 -33.33 35.55 -20.60
CA GLU A 627 -32.74 36.40 -21.66
C GLU A 627 -32.56 35.65 -22.99
N ASN A 628 -32.38 34.34 -22.92
CA ASN A 628 -32.26 33.47 -24.09
C ASN A 628 -33.59 32.87 -24.56
N ASN A 629 -34.73 33.32 -24.01
CA ASN A 629 -36.08 32.82 -24.26
C ASN A 629 -36.27 31.34 -23.89
N LEU A 630 -35.54 30.85 -22.89
CA LEU A 630 -35.71 29.51 -22.34
C LEU A 630 -36.63 29.55 -21.12
N GLN A 631 -37.41 28.48 -20.93
CA GLN A 631 -38.24 28.30 -19.75
C GLN A 631 -37.40 27.68 -18.60
N THR A 632 -37.79 27.92 -17.35
CA THR A 632 -36.94 27.64 -16.18
C THR A 632 -37.63 26.79 -15.12
N VAL A 633 -36.95 25.72 -14.70
CA VAL A 633 -37.25 24.95 -13.48
C VAL A 633 -36.17 25.29 -12.46
N VAL A 634 -36.52 26.01 -11.39
CA VAL A 634 -35.53 26.57 -10.46
C VAL A 634 -35.68 25.92 -9.10
N GLY A 635 -34.62 25.22 -8.67
CA GLY A 635 -34.57 24.53 -7.39
C GLY A 635 -33.88 25.31 -6.28
N ALA A 636 -34.47 25.31 -5.09
CA ALA A 636 -33.80 25.64 -3.84
C ALA A 636 -33.21 24.37 -3.23
N TRP A 637 -31.91 24.34 -2.97
CA TRP A 637 -31.25 23.18 -2.35
C TRP A 637 -31.49 23.18 -0.84
N ILE A 638 -32.38 22.31 -0.35
CA ILE A 638 -32.64 22.14 1.09
C ILE A 638 -31.95 20.89 1.65
N SER A 639 -31.45 20.99 2.88
CA SER A 639 -30.69 19.96 3.60
C SER A 639 -30.92 20.08 5.12
N ASN A 640 -30.09 19.45 5.95
CA ASN A 640 -30.13 19.61 7.42
C ASN A 640 -29.57 20.96 7.92
N ASP A 641 -29.03 21.80 7.03
CA ASP A 641 -28.49 23.13 7.34
C ASP A 641 -29.58 24.20 7.18
N VAL A 642 -30.24 24.54 8.29
CA VAL A 642 -31.36 25.48 8.32
C VAL A 642 -30.97 26.86 7.78
N GLU A 643 -29.77 27.36 8.08
CA GLU A 643 -29.34 28.69 7.64
C GLU A 643 -29.20 28.76 6.11
N LYS A 644 -28.64 27.71 5.49
CA LYS A 644 -28.56 27.61 4.03
C LYS A 644 -29.93 27.43 3.39
N ASN A 645 -30.80 26.62 3.98
CA ASN A 645 -32.17 26.44 3.49
C ASN A 645 -32.91 27.78 3.41
N GLU A 646 -32.76 28.63 4.44
CA GLU A 646 -33.36 29.96 4.46
C GLU A 646 -32.81 30.87 3.34
N ALA A 647 -31.51 30.84 3.09
CA ALA A 647 -30.89 31.60 2.01
C ALA A 647 -31.40 31.16 0.63
N GLU A 648 -31.43 29.85 0.38
CA GLU A 648 -31.91 29.22 -0.85
C GLU A 648 -33.38 29.56 -1.13
N ILE A 649 -34.25 29.41 -0.12
CA ILE A 649 -35.68 29.71 -0.24
C ILE A 649 -35.92 31.19 -0.48
N LYS A 650 -35.22 32.07 0.25
CA LYS A 650 -35.35 33.52 0.10
C LYS A 650 -35.00 33.95 -1.33
N GLU A 651 -33.93 33.41 -1.89
CA GLU A 651 -33.51 33.74 -3.25
C GLU A 651 -34.45 33.13 -4.30
N LEU A 652 -34.93 31.90 -4.11
CA LEU A 652 -35.96 31.30 -4.97
C LEU A 652 -37.23 32.19 -5.04
N VAL A 653 -37.70 32.69 -3.90
CA VAL A 653 -38.86 33.60 -3.83
C VAL A 653 -38.58 34.93 -4.53
N SER A 654 -37.35 35.46 -4.41
CA SER A 654 -36.91 36.68 -5.10
C SER A 654 -36.94 36.50 -6.62
N LEU A 655 -36.38 35.40 -7.12
CA LEU A 655 -36.36 35.04 -8.53
C LEU A 655 -37.78 34.81 -9.08
N ALA A 656 -38.66 34.17 -8.30
CA ALA A 656 -40.05 33.96 -8.68
C ALA A 656 -40.81 35.29 -8.83
N LYS A 657 -40.63 36.23 -7.89
CA LYS A 657 -41.29 37.56 -7.94
C LYS A 657 -40.79 38.44 -9.08
N THR A 658 -39.57 38.22 -9.56
CA THR A 658 -38.99 38.94 -10.70
C THR A 658 -39.34 38.30 -12.06
N GLY A 659 -40.15 37.23 -12.07
CA GLY A 659 -40.58 36.55 -13.29
C GLY A 659 -39.54 35.62 -13.90
N MET A 660 -38.51 35.24 -13.13
CA MET A 660 -37.40 34.40 -13.61
C MET A 660 -37.66 32.90 -13.46
N VAL A 661 -38.77 32.50 -12.82
CA VAL A 661 -39.10 31.10 -12.48
C VAL A 661 -40.42 30.70 -13.15
N ASP A 662 -40.41 29.64 -13.98
CA ASP A 662 -41.66 29.04 -14.51
C ASP A 662 -42.16 27.88 -13.64
N VAL A 663 -41.26 27.13 -13.01
CA VAL A 663 -41.57 26.09 -12.01
C VAL A 663 -40.60 26.23 -10.84
N ALA A 664 -41.14 26.37 -9.63
CA ALA A 664 -40.34 26.44 -8.41
C ALA A 664 -40.19 25.05 -7.79
N VAL A 665 -38.96 24.64 -7.46
CA VAL A 665 -38.68 23.34 -6.85
C VAL A 665 -38.08 23.53 -5.47
N VAL A 666 -38.61 22.82 -4.48
CA VAL A 666 -38.14 22.88 -3.10
C VAL A 666 -37.44 21.57 -2.77
N GLY A 667 -36.11 21.56 -2.82
CA GLY A 667 -35.31 20.36 -2.57
C GLY A 667 -35.06 19.49 -3.80
N ASN A 668 -34.05 18.65 -3.67
CA ASN A 668 -33.66 17.66 -4.65
C ASN A 668 -33.17 16.44 -3.86
N GLU A 669 -33.88 15.31 -3.91
CA GLU A 669 -33.44 14.04 -3.29
C GLU A 669 -33.15 14.10 -1.78
N VAL A 670 -33.87 14.96 -1.06
CA VAL A 670 -33.64 15.22 0.37
C VAL A 670 -33.96 13.99 1.22
N LEU A 671 -35.05 13.30 0.88
CA LEU A 671 -35.50 12.10 1.58
C LEU A 671 -34.62 10.90 1.21
N LEU A 672 -34.18 10.81 -0.05
CA LEU A 672 -33.18 9.83 -0.46
C LEU A 672 -31.88 9.96 0.34
N ARG A 673 -31.40 11.19 0.55
CA ARG A 673 -30.21 11.47 1.37
C ARG A 673 -30.46 11.32 2.88
N GLY A 674 -31.72 11.20 3.31
CA GLY A 674 -32.11 11.09 4.71
C GLY A 674 -31.81 12.35 5.53
N GLU A 675 -31.82 13.53 4.89
CA GLU A 675 -31.43 14.80 5.52
C GLU A 675 -32.55 15.45 6.33
N LEU A 676 -33.80 15.32 5.88
CA LEU A 676 -35.00 15.86 6.51
C LEU A 676 -36.11 14.81 6.56
N SER A 677 -37.09 15.03 7.43
CA SER A 677 -38.35 14.26 7.46
C SER A 677 -39.35 14.74 6.40
N VAL A 678 -40.35 13.91 6.11
CA VAL A 678 -41.40 14.21 5.12
C VAL A 678 -42.20 15.44 5.56
N GLU A 679 -42.50 15.56 6.86
CA GLU A 679 -43.24 16.68 7.44
C GLU A 679 -42.46 17.99 7.30
N GLU A 680 -41.14 17.97 7.50
CA GLU A 680 -40.27 19.15 7.31
C GLU A 680 -40.24 19.59 5.84
N VAL A 681 -40.13 18.64 4.92
CA VAL A 681 -40.16 18.93 3.47
C VAL A 681 -41.50 19.55 3.07
N ILE A 682 -42.62 18.98 3.52
CA ILE A 682 -43.96 19.53 3.25
C ILE A 682 -44.09 20.95 3.81
N THR A 683 -43.58 21.20 5.02
CA THR A 683 -43.60 22.53 5.64
C THR A 683 -42.86 23.57 4.79
N TYR A 684 -41.66 23.22 4.27
CA TYR A 684 -40.94 24.12 3.37
C TYR A 684 -41.68 24.35 2.05
N LEU A 685 -42.30 23.31 1.51
CA LEU A 685 -43.04 23.37 0.26
C LEU A 685 -44.28 24.28 0.37
N GLU A 686 -45.09 24.11 1.42
CA GLU A 686 -46.23 24.98 1.71
C GLU A 686 -45.80 26.44 1.97
N ARG A 687 -44.68 26.62 2.66
CA ARG A 687 -44.11 27.96 2.89
C ARG A 687 -43.75 28.63 1.59
N VAL A 688 -43.03 27.96 0.68
CA VAL A 688 -42.69 28.53 -0.64
C VAL A 688 -43.94 28.86 -1.44
N LYS A 689 -44.94 27.97 -1.47
CA LYS A 689 -46.24 28.21 -2.10
C LYS A 689 -46.90 29.50 -1.61
N SER A 690 -46.86 29.77 -0.30
CA SER A 690 -47.45 30.97 0.28
C SER A 690 -46.71 32.27 -0.06
N LEU A 691 -45.44 32.19 -0.47
CA LEU A 691 -44.55 33.36 -0.63
C LEU A 691 -44.33 33.78 -2.10
N ILE A 692 -44.58 32.89 -3.05
CA ILE A 692 -44.41 33.15 -4.49
C ILE A 692 -45.71 33.65 -5.14
N PRO A 693 -45.64 34.34 -6.29
CA PRO A 693 -46.83 34.78 -7.02
C PRO A 693 -47.78 33.64 -7.42
N GLU A 694 -49.09 33.92 -7.39
CA GLU A 694 -50.11 32.99 -7.90
C GLU A 694 -49.87 32.70 -9.39
N GLY A 695 -49.84 31.41 -9.75
CA GLY A 695 -49.65 30.94 -11.13
C GLY A 695 -48.33 30.23 -11.39
N ILE A 696 -47.35 30.30 -10.48
CA ILE A 696 -46.11 29.51 -10.56
C ILE A 696 -46.32 28.19 -9.77
N PRO A 697 -46.29 27.02 -10.41
CA PRO A 697 -46.42 25.75 -9.71
C PRO A 697 -45.18 25.46 -8.85
N VAL A 698 -45.42 24.92 -7.64
CA VAL A 698 -44.37 24.46 -6.72
C VAL A 698 -44.34 22.93 -6.65
N ALA A 699 -43.15 22.36 -6.78
CA ALA A 699 -42.93 20.92 -6.77
C ALA A 699 -41.81 20.49 -5.81
N TYR A 700 -41.89 19.24 -5.36
CA TYR A 700 -40.79 18.50 -4.75
C TYR A 700 -40.13 17.60 -5.80
N VAL A 701 -38.81 17.41 -5.72
CA VAL A 701 -38.06 16.43 -6.54
C VAL A 701 -37.44 15.36 -5.66
N ASP A 702 -37.64 14.10 -6.05
CA ASP A 702 -36.89 12.98 -5.52
C ASP A 702 -36.87 11.79 -6.50
N SER A 703 -36.16 10.73 -6.12
CA SER A 703 -36.27 9.42 -6.79
C SER A 703 -37.73 8.95 -6.84
N TYR A 704 -38.16 8.45 -7.99
CA TYR A 704 -39.58 8.11 -8.25
C TYR A 704 -40.24 7.28 -7.14
N TYR A 705 -39.54 6.32 -6.53
CA TYR A 705 -40.10 5.45 -5.50
C TYR A 705 -40.37 6.13 -4.16
N ILE A 706 -39.77 7.28 -3.88
CA ILE A 706 -40.08 8.07 -2.67
C ILE A 706 -41.54 8.53 -2.70
N PHE A 707 -42.08 8.83 -3.88
CA PHE A 707 -43.49 9.18 -4.05
C PHE A 707 -44.43 7.97 -3.88
N ASP A 708 -43.97 6.74 -4.13
CA ASP A 708 -44.72 5.50 -3.82
C ASP A 708 -44.77 5.26 -2.30
N GLN A 709 -43.67 5.56 -1.59
CA GLN A 709 -43.57 5.40 -0.14
C GLN A 709 -44.33 6.49 0.63
N TYR A 710 -44.32 7.73 0.12
CA TYR A 710 -44.90 8.90 0.77
C TYR A 710 -45.88 9.64 -0.15
N PRO A 711 -47.11 9.12 -0.35
CA PRO A 711 -48.13 9.78 -1.19
C PRO A 711 -48.51 11.20 -0.73
N SER A 712 -48.26 11.56 0.53
CA SER A 712 -48.46 12.92 1.05
C SER A 712 -47.66 13.98 0.29
N LEU A 713 -46.51 13.63 -0.29
CA LEU A 713 -45.72 14.53 -1.15
C LEU A 713 -46.42 14.84 -2.47
N ILE A 714 -47.16 13.86 -3.01
CA ILE A 714 -47.98 14.03 -4.21
C ILE A 714 -49.10 15.02 -3.92
N GLU A 715 -49.74 14.92 -2.76
CA GLU A 715 -50.80 15.84 -2.34
C GLU A 715 -50.29 17.26 -2.12
N ALA A 716 -49.13 17.39 -1.46
CA ALA A 716 -48.51 18.69 -1.16
C ALA A 716 -48.00 19.43 -2.41
N SER A 717 -47.57 18.74 -3.47
CA SER A 717 -46.99 19.35 -4.69
C SER A 717 -48.05 19.76 -5.72
N ASP A 718 -47.83 20.84 -6.49
CA ASP A 718 -48.73 21.24 -7.60
C ASP A 718 -48.53 20.38 -8.84
N LEU A 719 -47.29 19.95 -9.07
CA LEU A 719 -46.88 18.98 -10.08
C LEU A 719 -45.79 18.08 -9.50
N ILE A 720 -45.60 16.91 -10.09
CA ILE A 720 -44.67 15.89 -9.59
C ILE A 720 -43.44 15.85 -10.50
N LEU A 721 -42.27 15.99 -9.89
CA LEU A 721 -40.98 15.85 -10.58
C LEU A 721 -40.28 14.60 -10.05
N ILE A 722 -40.01 13.66 -10.95
CA ILE A 722 -39.39 12.37 -10.59
C ILE A 722 -38.01 12.20 -11.24
N ASN A 723 -37.04 11.83 -10.42
CA ASN A 723 -35.73 11.38 -10.87
C ASN A 723 -35.79 9.88 -11.17
N CYS A 724 -35.43 9.52 -12.41
CA CYS A 724 -35.56 8.16 -12.93
C CYS A 724 -34.28 7.72 -13.62
N TYR A 725 -33.53 6.81 -12.98
CA TYR A 725 -32.24 6.32 -13.47
C TYR A 725 -32.23 4.81 -13.66
N PRO A 726 -32.59 4.30 -14.86
CA PRO A 726 -32.47 2.87 -15.16
C PRO A 726 -31.06 2.31 -14.95
N PHE A 727 -30.02 3.14 -15.19
CA PHE A 727 -28.63 2.75 -14.99
C PHE A 727 -28.35 2.35 -13.53
N TRP A 728 -28.72 3.22 -12.58
CA TRP A 728 -28.47 2.99 -11.16
C TRP A 728 -29.32 1.89 -10.54
N GLU A 729 -30.41 1.55 -11.19
CA GLU A 729 -31.23 0.40 -10.82
C GLU A 729 -30.59 -0.91 -11.30
N GLY A 730 -29.74 -0.90 -12.34
CA GLY A 730 -29.06 -2.08 -12.87
C GLY A 730 -29.64 -2.61 -14.19
N ALA A 731 -30.47 -1.82 -14.88
CA ALA A 731 -31.13 -2.24 -16.13
C ALA A 731 -30.12 -2.36 -17.28
N HIS A 732 -30.19 -3.44 -18.06
CA HIS A 732 -29.45 -3.56 -19.32
C HIS A 732 -29.96 -2.52 -20.34
N ILE A 733 -29.07 -2.00 -21.19
CA ILE A 733 -29.37 -0.91 -22.15
C ILE A 733 -30.53 -1.22 -23.10
N ASP A 734 -30.74 -2.49 -23.43
CA ASP A 734 -31.82 -2.89 -24.36
C ASP A 734 -33.22 -2.76 -23.74
N VAL A 735 -33.33 -2.84 -22.40
CA VAL A 735 -34.60 -2.76 -21.66
C VAL A 735 -34.75 -1.47 -20.85
N SER A 736 -33.72 -0.63 -20.81
CA SER A 736 -33.66 0.55 -19.95
C SER A 736 -34.75 1.59 -20.26
N SER A 737 -35.11 1.78 -21.53
CA SER A 737 -36.20 2.67 -21.93
C SER A 737 -37.57 2.10 -21.51
N ALA A 738 -37.78 0.78 -21.62
CA ALA A 738 -38.99 0.11 -21.14
C ALA A 738 -39.12 0.27 -19.61
N TYR A 739 -38.00 0.18 -18.89
CA TYR A 739 -37.99 0.40 -17.45
C TYR A 739 -38.29 1.85 -17.07
N LEU A 740 -37.73 2.83 -17.81
CA LEU A 740 -38.12 4.24 -17.64
C LEU A 740 -39.63 4.45 -17.82
N ARG A 741 -40.22 3.84 -18.85
CA ARG A 741 -41.68 3.89 -19.07
C ARG A 741 -42.47 3.28 -17.93
N TYR A 742 -41.97 2.19 -17.34
CA TYR A 742 -42.58 1.56 -16.18
C TYR A 742 -42.56 2.48 -14.95
N MET A 743 -41.39 3.05 -14.60
CA MET A 743 -41.24 4.00 -13.49
C MET A 743 -42.19 5.20 -13.65
N TYR A 744 -42.25 5.77 -14.86
CA TYR A 744 -43.16 6.88 -15.16
C TYR A 744 -44.65 6.50 -15.03
N LYS A 745 -45.06 5.34 -15.56
CA LYS A 745 -46.45 4.87 -15.48
C LYS A 745 -46.89 4.60 -14.04
N LEU A 746 -45.98 4.08 -13.20
CA LEU A 746 -46.24 3.81 -11.79
C LEU A 746 -46.67 5.09 -11.07
N ILE A 747 -45.88 6.15 -11.18
CA ILE A 747 -46.17 7.43 -10.53
C ILE A 747 -47.32 8.18 -11.20
N LYS A 748 -47.44 8.13 -12.53
CA LYS A 748 -48.57 8.73 -13.25
C LYS A 748 -49.93 8.19 -12.78
N LYS A 749 -50.00 6.90 -12.42
CA LYS A 749 -51.22 6.29 -11.87
C LYS A 749 -51.54 6.84 -10.47
N GLN A 750 -50.52 7.11 -9.65
CA GLN A 750 -50.67 7.64 -8.29
C GLN A 750 -50.91 9.16 -8.26
N ALA A 751 -50.49 9.87 -9.31
CA ALA A 751 -50.63 11.32 -9.43
C ALA A 751 -52.08 11.83 -9.49
N GLN A 752 -53.07 10.95 -9.66
CA GLN A 752 -54.52 11.26 -9.69
C GLN A 752 -54.88 12.47 -10.60
N GLY A 753 -54.20 12.62 -11.73
CA GLY A 753 -54.43 13.68 -12.71
C GLY A 753 -53.50 14.90 -12.59
N LYS A 754 -52.65 14.99 -11.56
CA LYS A 754 -51.58 15.99 -11.49
C LYS A 754 -50.53 15.75 -12.59
N PRO A 755 -49.94 16.82 -13.18
CA PRO A 755 -48.86 16.67 -14.16
C PRO A 755 -47.64 15.96 -13.55
N VAL A 756 -47.05 15.03 -14.29
CA VAL A 756 -45.82 14.30 -13.92
C VAL A 756 -44.76 14.56 -14.97
N ILE A 757 -43.61 15.06 -14.52
CA ILE A 757 -42.46 15.41 -15.33
C ILE A 757 -41.28 14.55 -14.88
N ILE A 758 -40.55 13.96 -15.84
CA ILE A 758 -39.28 13.29 -15.54
C ILE A 758 -38.23 14.38 -15.43
N SER A 759 -37.80 14.67 -14.21
CA SER A 759 -36.90 15.79 -13.92
C SER A 759 -35.44 15.46 -14.13
N GLU A 760 -35.08 14.18 -14.08
CA GLU A 760 -33.75 13.69 -14.40
C GLU A 760 -33.80 12.28 -14.97
N THR A 761 -33.07 12.09 -16.07
CA THR A 761 -32.70 10.77 -16.56
C THR A 761 -31.47 10.89 -17.46
N GLY A 762 -30.73 9.80 -17.63
CA GLY A 762 -29.57 9.77 -18.50
C GLY A 762 -28.88 8.42 -18.50
N TRP A 763 -27.72 8.38 -19.14
CA TRP A 763 -26.83 7.23 -19.10
C TRP A 763 -25.37 7.67 -19.19
N PRO A 764 -24.48 7.19 -18.30
CA PRO A 764 -23.08 7.62 -18.26
C PRO A 764 -22.28 7.07 -19.44
N SER A 765 -21.34 7.88 -19.94
CA SER A 765 -20.53 7.51 -21.11
C SER A 765 -19.36 6.58 -20.80
N ASP A 766 -18.94 6.49 -19.54
CA ASP A 766 -17.81 5.69 -19.05
C ASP A 766 -17.89 5.54 -17.51
N GLY A 767 -17.15 4.59 -16.93
CA GLY A 767 -17.02 4.36 -15.47
C GLY A 767 -17.34 2.93 -15.02
N GLU A 768 -17.60 2.73 -13.72
CA GLU A 768 -17.97 1.41 -13.16
C GLU A 768 -19.40 0.98 -13.56
N SER A 769 -19.59 -0.29 -13.95
CA SER A 769 -20.91 -0.87 -14.23
C SER A 769 -21.73 -1.06 -12.95
N THR A 770 -23.05 -0.88 -13.04
CA THR A 770 -24.00 -1.21 -11.97
C THR A 770 -24.84 -2.41 -12.40
N GLU A 771 -24.60 -3.58 -11.80
CA GLU A 771 -25.22 -4.85 -12.21
C GLU A 771 -25.10 -5.12 -13.72
N ASN A 772 -26.21 -5.11 -14.47
CA ASN A 772 -26.22 -5.30 -15.93
C ASN A 772 -26.18 -3.98 -16.73
N ALA A 773 -26.05 -2.83 -16.04
CA ALA A 773 -25.97 -1.52 -16.66
C ALA A 773 -24.51 -1.14 -16.92
N ASP A 774 -24.10 -1.23 -18.19
CA ASP A 774 -22.74 -0.89 -18.63
C ASP A 774 -22.64 0.53 -19.18
N PRO A 775 -21.76 1.39 -18.62
CA PRO A 775 -21.49 2.71 -19.16
C PRO A 775 -20.66 2.59 -20.44
N SER A 776 -21.08 3.27 -21.50
CA SER A 776 -20.27 3.40 -22.72
C SER A 776 -20.82 4.53 -23.60
N ASN A 777 -19.97 5.10 -24.46
CA ASN A 777 -20.40 6.11 -25.43
C ASN A 777 -21.57 5.63 -26.31
N ILE A 778 -21.55 4.35 -26.70
CA ILE A 778 -22.60 3.76 -27.53
C ILE A 778 -23.89 3.61 -26.75
N ASN A 779 -23.84 3.11 -25.51
CA ASN A 779 -25.03 2.93 -24.69
C ASN A 779 -25.66 4.27 -24.31
N ALA A 780 -24.84 5.29 -24.01
CA ALA A 780 -25.33 6.64 -23.77
C ALA A 780 -26.12 7.21 -24.97
N MET A 781 -25.59 7.05 -26.19
CA MET A 781 -26.31 7.45 -27.40
C MET A 781 -27.60 6.66 -27.62
N LYS A 782 -27.57 5.31 -27.45
CA LYS A 782 -28.77 4.46 -27.59
C LYS A 782 -29.87 4.88 -26.62
N TYR A 783 -29.51 5.08 -25.35
CA TYR A 783 -30.44 5.53 -24.32
C TYR A 783 -31.07 6.87 -24.67
N PHE A 784 -30.22 7.85 -25.01
CA PHE A 784 -30.65 9.20 -25.39
C PHE A 784 -31.64 9.18 -26.56
N ILE A 785 -31.36 8.41 -27.62
CA ILE A 785 -32.23 8.32 -28.80
C ILE A 785 -33.59 7.72 -28.43
N ASN A 786 -33.61 6.56 -27.78
CA ASN A 786 -34.85 5.85 -27.45
C ASN A 786 -35.76 6.65 -26.51
N VAL A 787 -35.18 7.25 -25.47
CA VAL A 787 -35.94 8.01 -24.47
C VAL A 787 -36.55 9.28 -25.07
N ASN A 788 -35.79 10.04 -25.87
CA ASN A 788 -36.33 11.23 -26.53
C ASN A 788 -37.35 10.89 -27.63
N HIS A 789 -37.15 9.79 -28.35
CA HIS A 789 -38.14 9.32 -29.32
C HIS A 789 -39.47 8.95 -28.65
N TRP A 790 -39.41 8.20 -27.53
CA TRP A 790 -40.60 7.91 -26.74
C TRP A 790 -41.26 9.17 -26.20
N ALA A 791 -40.47 10.08 -25.60
CA ALA A 791 -40.98 11.31 -25.00
C ALA A 791 -41.70 12.19 -26.04
N ASN A 792 -41.12 12.36 -27.23
CA ASN A 792 -41.75 13.12 -28.31
C ASN A 792 -43.04 12.49 -28.83
N LYS A 793 -43.11 11.15 -28.88
CA LYS A 793 -44.27 10.42 -29.42
C LYS A 793 -45.48 10.44 -28.48
N GLU A 794 -45.23 10.38 -27.17
CA GLU A 794 -46.27 10.38 -26.14
C GLU A 794 -46.42 11.76 -25.45
N ASN A 795 -45.73 12.79 -25.97
CA ASN A 795 -45.70 14.16 -25.45
C ASN A 795 -45.36 14.22 -23.94
N ILE A 796 -44.30 13.51 -23.55
CA ILE A 796 -43.80 13.44 -22.17
C ILE A 796 -42.78 14.56 -21.94
N GLN A 797 -42.98 15.33 -20.87
CA GLN A 797 -42.02 16.33 -20.41
C GLN A 797 -40.86 15.64 -19.69
N LEU A 798 -39.67 15.75 -20.27
CA LEU A 798 -38.46 15.04 -19.83
C LEU A 798 -37.25 15.96 -19.84
N PHE A 799 -36.50 15.92 -18.74
CA PHE A 799 -35.23 16.61 -18.56
C PHE A 799 -34.08 15.61 -18.57
N TYR A 800 -33.09 15.85 -19.42
CA TYR A 800 -31.86 15.07 -19.44
C TYR A 800 -30.89 15.57 -18.35
N PHE A 801 -30.24 14.65 -17.62
CA PHE A 801 -29.60 14.96 -16.32
C PHE A 801 -28.36 15.85 -16.37
N SER A 802 -27.53 15.84 -17.42
CA SER A 802 -26.40 16.77 -17.42
C SER A 802 -26.11 17.30 -18.80
N SER A 803 -25.98 18.62 -18.89
CA SER A 803 -25.44 19.27 -20.07
C SER A 803 -23.94 18.98 -20.19
N PHE A 804 -23.15 19.25 -19.16
CA PHE A 804 -21.69 19.09 -19.18
C PHE A 804 -21.22 17.99 -18.21
N ASP A 805 -20.09 17.37 -18.52
CA ASP A 805 -19.34 16.56 -17.56
C ASP A 805 -18.77 17.47 -16.47
N GLU A 806 -18.87 17.03 -15.21
CA GLU A 806 -18.47 17.80 -14.04
C GLU A 806 -17.65 16.92 -13.10
N SER A 807 -16.33 17.15 -13.07
CA SER A 807 -15.37 16.31 -12.34
C SER A 807 -15.62 16.27 -10.84
N TRP A 808 -16.14 17.34 -10.24
CA TRP A 808 -16.45 17.39 -8.80
C TRP A 808 -17.47 16.32 -8.37
N LYS A 809 -18.35 15.88 -9.29
CA LYS A 809 -19.33 14.82 -9.01
C LYS A 809 -18.70 13.49 -8.65
N ILE A 810 -17.43 13.25 -9.00
CA ILE A 810 -16.71 12.03 -8.54
C ILE A 810 -16.65 11.94 -7.02
N HIS A 811 -16.61 13.09 -6.34
CA HIS A 811 -16.57 13.17 -4.90
C HIS A 811 -17.90 12.83 -4.26
N HIS A 812 -19.02 12.90 -4.99
CA HIS A 812 -20.38 12.70 -4.46
C HIS A 812 -21.14 11.51 -5.03
N GLU A 813 -20.91 11.16 -6.30
CA GLU A 813 -21.68 10.17 -7.05
C GLU A 813 -20.83 9.00 -7.56
N GLY A 814 -19.54 8.97 -7.21
CA GLY A 814 -18.61 7.93 -7.65
C GLY A 814 -18.11 8.11 -9.10
N ASP A 815 -17.45 7.09 -9.65
CA ASP A 815 -16.67 7.22 -10.90
C ASP A 815 -17.52 7.64 -12.12
N VAL A 816 -18.76 7.17 -12.18
CA VAL A 816 -19.69 7.52 -13.27
C VAL A 816 -20.30 8.91 -13.12
N GLY A 817 -20.34 9.49 -11.92
CA GLY A 817 -21.03 10.77 -11.62
C GLY A 817 -20.53 11.95 -12.45
N GLN A 818 -19.25 11.97 -12.80
CA GLN A 818 -18.65 13.01 -13.63
C GLN A 818 -18.95 12.88 -15.14
N ARG A 819 -19.57 11.78 -15.60
CA ARG A 819 -19.58 11.38 -17.04
C ARG A 819 -20.96 11.35 -17.71
N TRP A 820 -21.94 12.08 -17.16
CA TRP A 820 -23.33 12.12 -17.64
C TRP A 820 -23.62 13.19 -18.69
N GLY A 821 -22.68 14.10 -18.92
CA GLY A 821 -22.81 15.22 -19.85
C GLY A 821 -22.99 14.77 -21.29
N ILE A 822 -23.75 15.55 -22.06
CA ILE A 822 -23.79 15.50 -23.52
C ILE A 822 -22.51 16.17 -24.09
N TRP A 823 -22.07 17.22 -23.43
CA TRP A 823 -20.79 17.89 -23.64
C TRP A 823 -19.79 17.48 -22.56
N ASN A 824 -18.50 17.48 -22.90
CA ASN A 824 -17.43 17.21 -21.94
C ASN A 824 -17.11 18.45 -21.09
N GLU A 825 -16.16 18.30 -20.17
CA GLU A 825 -15.68 19.35 -19.26
C GLU A 825 -15.09 20.57 -20.02
N ASN A 826 -14.64 20.35 -21.25
CA ASN A 826 -14.10 21.36 -22.16
C ASN A 826 -15.17 21.94 -23.12
N GLU A 827 -16.45 21.72 -22.84
CA GLU A 827 -17.58 22.25 -23.59
C GLU A 827 -17.71 21.73 -25.04
N GLN A 828 -17.04 20.61 -25.35
CA GLN A 828 -17.09 19.94 -26.64
C GLN A 828 -18.12 18.80 -26.62
N LEU A 829 -18.86 18.64 -27.72
CA LEU A 829 -19.84 17.56 -27.85
C LEU A 829 -19.13 16.19 -27.82
N LYS A 830 -19.53 15.30 -26.93
CA LYS A 830 -18.84 14.00 -26.70
C LYS A 830 -19.04 12.98 -27.81
N PHE A 831 -20.22 13.01 -28.45
CA PHE A 831 -20.71 11.90 -29.27
C PHE A 831 -20.48 12.03 -30.75
#